data_AF-A0A6N8G6J5-F1
#
_entry.id   AF-A0A6N8G6J5-F1
#
_cell.length_a   1.000
_cell.length_b   1.000
_cell.length_c   1.000
_cell.angle_alpha   90.00
_cell.angle_beta   90.00
_cell.angle_gamma   90.00
#
_symmetry.space_group_name_H-M   'P 1'
#
loop_
_entity.id
_entity.type
_entity.pdbx_description
1 polymer ?
#
loop_
_entity_poly.entity_id
_entity_poly.type
_entity_poly.pdbx_seq_one_letter_code
_entity_poly.pdbx_strand_id
1 'polypeptide(L)'
;MREQGIPEDWSVVNASSQEDASQSLTPVAGIGSTDVGHTAKKGGNTSAPQPKPPKRLNPKHKVRLWSKNWVFWMGLGSLVTSGVGIVALAMLLKSPASPNCPAIFWPLASASVRLHCAQVAANKQTAQDLLQAIALVEALPDDHPLRPEINRLLEQWSLDILALAEQDFQAGRLEQAIATARKISRNVPAYQNVDSKIANWQSIWSEAEAIYAEVEDRLRAREWHQAFMGTVRLLNVGNEYWATAKYTELNQKIEIAREDASKLAKAESLAKRGGADNLVEAIKIATSIGVNSYIYQEARNLIPDLGRQMMELAQAALARRDADEAINIANRIPASTGLRAEAQDFTTLASARASAWMGQISDIETAIATAQKIATDRPLYNEAQELIAQWQLEIEAVARLDRARQLAQGGTIGDFAAAITEAQLISDSNPRAAEARREINRWRGQVETIEDRPYLNRAEDLAAGGDIASLQAAINEASQISSGRALYSEARSRIRTWTNTIQRTQDQPILDEARFLARNGNLPAAIATAQRIALGRALSGEAQAAVNDWQGQIRARQNWQEARRTALQGTPEALAQAIRLANRVPQTSPLRADVNPAIAQWSQQMFNLALNRGQYDIPGGIAIARRIPPGTDAYRAAQQQITAWEKFLNPEPVVVPTILTPTPASTPQQ
;
A
#
# COMPACT_ATOMS: atom_id res chain seq x y z
N MET A 1 -0.73 -8.20 51.41
CA MET A 1 0.52 -9.00 51.31
C MET A 1 1.24 -8.57 50.05
N ARG A 2 2.43 -8.00 50.27
CA ARG A 2 3.60 -7.80 49.39
C ARG A 2 3.43 -7.18 48.00
N GLU A 3 3.95 -5.95 47.96
CA GLU A 3 4.59 -5.21 46.88
C GLU A 3 5.66 -6.01 46.11
N GLN A 4 5.94 -5.54 44.89
CA GLN A 4 7.24 -5.38 44.17
C GLN A 4 6.94 -5.46 42.65
N GLY A 5 7.46 -4.66 41.74
CA GLY A 5 8.43 -3.56 41.77
C GLY A 5 8.65 -3.11 40.32
N ILE A 6 8.81 -1.80 40.12
CA ILE A 6 9.18 -1.12 38.87
C ILE A 6 10.71 -1.19 38.70
N PRO A 7 11.25 -1.07 37.48
CA PRO A 7 12.48 -0.30 37.31
C PRO A 7 12.36 0.81 36.26
N GLU A 8 12.81 1.99 36.65
CA GLU A 8 13.22 3.11 35.80
C GLU A 8 14.54 2.82 35.08
N ASP A 9 14.74 3.45 33.92
CA ASP A 9 16.06 4.00 33.60
C ASP A 9 15.89 5.29 32.75
N TRP A 10 16.20 6.43 33.38
CA TRP A 10 16.42 7.74 32.78
C TRP A 10 17.74 8.26 33.35
N SER A 11 18.76 8.41 32.50
CA SER A 11 19.96 9.16 32.86
C SER A 11 19.99 10.52 32.15
N VAL A 12 19.87 11.54 32.98
CA VAL A 12 20.06 12.97 32.71
C VAL A 12 21.55 13.30 32.56
N VAL A 13 21.90 14.18 31.62
CA VAL A 13 23.11 15.01 31.68
C VAL A 13 22.75 16.45 31.29
N ASN A 14 22.89 17.37 32.25
CA ASN A 14 22.98 18.83 32.12
C ASN A 14 24.47 19.20 32.27
N ALA A 15 25.12 19.90 31.33
CA ALA A 15 25.14 21.36 31.09
C ALA A 15 26.26 22.10 31.86
N SER A 16 27.18 22.78 31.13
CA SER A 16 27.53 24.21 31.33
C SER A 16 28.64 24.71 30.36
N SER A 17 28.29 25.78 29.60
CA SER A 17 29.06 27.02 29.25
C SER A 17 30.40 26.92 28.50
N GLN A 18 30.80 27.79 27.54
CA GLN A 18 30.48 29.19 27.24
C GLN A 18 31.05 29.60 25.85
N GLU A 19 30.66 30.79 25.37
CA GLU A 19 31.27 31.67 24.32
C GLU A 19 30.55 31.85 22.97
N ASP A 20 29.77 32.94 22.93
CA ASP A 20 29.86 34.10 22.02
C ASP A 20 29.86 33.91 20.49
N ALA A 21 28.82 34.44 19.82
CA ALA A 21 28.85 35.77 19.20
C ALA A 21 27.85 35.94 18.03
N SER A 22 27.06 37.02 18.11
CA SER A 22 26.47 37.86 17.04
C SER A 22 25.32 37.31 16.16
N GLN A 23 24.06 37.73 16.40
CA GLN A 23 23.32 38.90 15.84
C GLN A 23 22.36 38.49 14.68
N SER A 24 21.05 38.29 14.91
CA SER A 24 19.92 39.24 15.03
C SER A 24 19.52 39.91 13.71
N LEU A 25 18.41 39.48 13.07
CA LEU A 25 17.04 40.03 13.15
C LEU A 25 16.70 41.10 12.09
N THR A 26 15.67 40.80 11.30
CA THR A 26 14.82 41.66 10.45
C THR A 26 13.86 42.54 11.31
N PRO A 27 12.88 43.32 10.77
CA PRO A 27 12.76 44.17 9.56
C PRO A 27 12.20 45.60 9.92
N VAL A 28 11.82 46.43 8.91
CA VAL A 28 10.57 47.26 8.82
C VAL A 28 10.72 48.58 8.02
N ALA A 29 9.76 48.76 7.12
CA ALA A 29 9.14 49.94 6.47
C ALA A 29 9.71 51.38 6.55
N GLY A 30 9.73 52.04 5.37
CA GLY A 30 8.79 53.14 5.07
C GLY A 30 9.32 54.59 5.04
N ILE A 31 8.95 55.31 3.95
CA ILE A 31 8.80 56.79 3.83
C ILE A 31 10.15 57.55 3.79
N GLY A 32 10.49 58.47 2.90
CA GLY A 32 9.75 59.39 2.02
C GLY A 32 10.26 60.82 2.28
N SER A 33 10.75 61.47 1.22
CA SER A 33 10.97 62.93 1.03
C SER A 33 12.33 63.60 1.39
N THR A 34 12.88 64.26 0.35
CA THR A 34 13.45 65.63 0.25
C THR A 34 14.61 66.05 1.16
N ASP A 35 15.55 66.93 0.79
CA ASP A 35 16.08 67.57 -0.43
C ASP A 35 17.22 68.49 0.09
N VAL A 36 18.09 68.99 -0.79
CA VAL A 36 19.09 70.08 -0.60
C VAL A 36 20.37 69.69 0.18
N GLY A 37 21.60 69.95 -0.26
CA GLY A 37 22.15 70.66 -1.43
C GLY A 37 23.60 71.11 -1.13
N HIS A 38 24.43 71.17 -2.19
CA HIS A 38 25.72 71.90 -2.33
C HIS A 38 26.96 71.40 -1.54
N THR A 39 28.20 71.37 -2.05
CA THR A 39 28.86 71.68 -3.34
C THR A 39 30.34 71.26 -3.30
N ALA A 40 30.90 70.86 -4.46
CA ALA A 40 32.32 70.94 -4.89
C ALA A 40 33.38 70.09 -4.15
N LYS A 41 34.40 69.45 -4.77
CA LYS A 41 35.10 69.63 -6.07
C LYS A 41 36.07 68.44 -6.32
N LYS A 42 36.26 68.04 -7.60
CA LYS A 42 37.40 67.29 -8.23
C LYS A 42 37.74 65.88 -7.71
N GLY A 43 37.94 64.83 -8.52
CA GLY A 43 37.96 64.64 -9.97
C GLY A 43 38.32 63.17 -10.29
N GLY A 44 38.00 62.69 -11.49
CA GLY A 44 38.47 61.38 -11.99
C GLY A 44 37.44 60.57 -12.79
N ASN A 45 37.37 60.87 -14.10
CA ASN A 45 36.94 60.04 -15.24
C ASN A 45 35.67 59.16 -15.11
N THR A 46 34.58 59.68 -15.67
CA THR A 46 33.39 58.92 -16.07
C THR A 46 33.28 58.82 -17.59
N SER A 47 32.81 57.67 -18.02
CA SER A 47 32.28 57.30 -19.33
C SER A 47 31.29 58.33 -19.92
N ALA A 48 31.29 58.49 -21.24
CA ALA A 48 30.21 59.15 -21.96
C ALA A 48 29.80 58.33 -23.20
N PRO A 49 28.53 57.88 -23.25
CA PRO A 49 27.84 57.52 -24.48
C PRO A 49 26.79 58.59 -24.89
N GLN A 50 26.47 58.62 -26.19
CA GLN A 50 25.28 59.18 -26.86
C GLN A 50 25.09 60.73 -26.88
N PRO A 51 24.07 61.30 -27.57
CA PRO A 51 23.54 61.10 -28.94
C PRO A 51 23.42 62.44 -29.72
N LYS A 52 22.94 62.38 -30.97
CA LYS A 52 22.38 63.53 -31.72
C LYS A 52 21.07 63.99 -31.06
N PRO A 53 20.68 65.29 -31.18
CA PRO A 53 19.48 65.58 -31.98
C PRO A 53 19.57 66.98 -32.68
N PRO A 54 18.47 67.63 -33.12
CA PRO A 54 18.16 67.86 -34.52
C PRO A 54 18.13 69.37 -34.86
N LYS A 55 17.95 69.78 -36.12
CA LYS A 55 17.33 71.10 -36.39
C LYS A 55 16.45 71.12 -37.64
N ARG A 56 15.22 71.58 -37.42
CA ARG A 56 14.26 72.08 -38.40
C ARG A 56 14.63 73.52 -38.80
N LEU A 57 14.28 73.82 -40.06
CA LEU A 57 13.75 75.05 -40.65
C LEU A 57 14.36 76.43 -40.26
N ASN A 58 14.92 77.04 -41.30
CA ASN A 58 14.96 78.46 -41.70
C ASN A 58 13.75 79.32 -41.21
N PRO A 59 13.75 80.68 -41.28
CA PRO A 59 14.59 81.55 -42.13
C PRO A 59 14.97 82.97 -41.58
N LYS A 60 15.68 83.73 -42.44
CA LYS A 60 15.65 85.20 -42.69
C LYS A 60 16.82 86.09 -42.20
N HIS A 61 17.44 86.68 -43.23
CA HIS A 61 17.87 88.08 -43.42
C HIS A 61 19.15 88.69 -42.80
N LYS A 62 20.01 89.09 -43.75
CA LYS A 62 20.66 90.41 -43.98
C LYS A 62 21.97 90.81 -43.24
N VAL A 63 22.99 91.00 -44.08
CA VAL A 63 23.80 92.25 -44.28
C VAL A 63 25.14 92.42 -43.52
N ARG A 64 26.23 92.36 -44.34
CA ARG A 64 27.36 93.34 -44.51
C ARG A 64 28.60 93.30 -43.58
N LEU A 65 29.78 93.17 -44.27
CA LEU A 65 31.16 93.73 -44.13
C LEU A 65 31.73 94.01 -42.71
N TRP A 66 33.04 94.13 -42.44
CA TRP A 66 34.36 93.82 -43.01
C TRP A 66 35.37 94.57 -42.10
N SER A 67 36.42 93.90 -41.63
CA SER A 67 37.75 94.50 -41.33
C SER A 67 38.73 93.35 -41.03
N LYS A 68 39.69 93.05 -41.93
CA LYS A 68 41.11 93.52 -41.95
C LYS A 68 41.92 93.05 -40.72
N ASN A 69 43.20 92.68 -40.77
CA ASN A 69 44.22 92.45 -41.79
C ASN A 69 45.50 92.19 -40.97
N TRP A 70 46.23 91.07 -41.11
CA TRP A 70 47.66 91.13 -40.71
C TRP A 70 48.63 90.11 -41.31
N VAL A 71 48.22 88.96 -41.84
CA VAL A 71 49.20 87.94 -42.29
C VAL A 71 49.49 87.97 -43.80
N PHE A 72 48.94 88.94 -44.52
CA PHE A 72 49.22 89.18 -45.94
C PHE A 72 50.70 89.49 -46.27
N TRP A 73 51.57 89.77 -45.30
CA TRP A 73 52.93 90.25 -45.61
C TRP A 73 54.11 89.32 -45.28
N MET A 74 53.90 88.09 -44.79
CA MET A 74 55.04 87.21 -44.41
C MET A 74 55.18 85.89 -45.18
N GLY A 75 54.47 85.73 -46.30
CA GLY A 75 54.53 84.49 -47.10
C GLY A 75 54.77 84.68 -48.59
N LEU A 76 55.06 85.89 -49.05
CA LEU A 76 55.33 86.22 -50.46
C LEU A 76 56.83 86.11 -50.83
N GLY A 77 57.57 85.21 -50.17
CA GLY A 77 59.04 85.16 -50.26
C GLY A 77 59.67 83.89 -50.86
N SER A 78 58.93 82.80 -51.06
CA SER A 78 59.53 81.54 -51.56
C SER A 78 58.57 80.73 -52.43
N LEU A 79 57.95 81.43 -53.38
CA LEU A 79 57.11 80.88 -54.43
C LEU A 79 57.79 81.27 -55.74
N VAL A 80 58.73 80.44 -56.23
CA VAL A 80 59.21 80.30 -57.63
C VAL A 80 60.34 79.25 -57.60
N THR A 81 60.18 78.15 -58.36
CA THR A 81 61.14 77.04 -58.66
C THR A 81 60.94 75.62 -58.06
N SER A 82 59.76 75.19 -57.62
CA SER A 82 59.50 73.73 -57.37
C SER A 82 58.09 73.22 -57.70
N GLY A 83 57.38 73.84 -58.64
CA GLY A 83 55.97 73.50 -58.94
C GLY A 83 55.70 72.55 -60.10
N VAL A 84 56.67 72.28 -60.99
CA VAL A 84 56.36 71.62 -62.29
C VAL A 84 56.48 70.09 -62.24
N GLY A 85 57.18 69.50 -61.26
CA GLY A 85 57.34 68.03 -61.15
C GLY A 85 56.12 67.27 -60.60
N ILE A 86 55.28 67.91 -59.77
CA ILE A 86 54.18 67.24 -59.07
C ILE A 86 52.93 67.08 -59.97
N VAL A 87 52.74 67.97 -60.95
CA VAL A 87 51.57 67.92 -61.84
C VAL A 87 51.68 66.80 -62.89
N ALA A 88 52.89 66.46 -63.32
CA ALA A 88 53.11 65.37 -64.29
C ALA A 88 52.87 63.97 -63.68
N LEU A 89 53.22 63.75 -62.40
CA LEU A 89 52.99 62.47 -61.72
C LEU A 89 51.50 62.26 -61.35
N ALA A 90 50.76 63.35 -61.07
CA ALA A 90 49.33 63.30 -60.77
C ALA A 90 48.44 62.98 -61.99
N MET A 91 48.90 63.27 -63.22
CA MET A 91 48.17 62.88 -64.44
C MET A 91 48.45 61.44 -64.88
N LEU A 92 49.59 60.84 -64.50
CA LEU A 92 49.88 59.41 -64.77
C LEU A 92 49.21 58.46 -63.76
N LEU A 93 48.85 58.94 -62.57
CA LEU A 93 48.11 58.18 -61.54
C LEU A 93 46.59 58.44 -61.54
N LYS A 94 46.09 59.27 -62.46
CA LYS A 94 44.65 59.48 -62.64
C LYS A 94 44.09 58.38 -63.55
N SER A 95 43.72 57.27 -62.94
CA SER A 95 42.93 56.22 -63.59
C SER A 95 41.71 56.85 -64.29
N PRO A 96 41.34 56.39 -65.50
CA PRO A 96 40.15 56.90 -66.16
C PRO A 96 38.94 56.67 -65.25
N ALA A 97 38.12 57.71 -65.11
CA ALA A 97 37.00 57.76 -64.18
C ALA A 97 36.10 56.51 -64.33
N SER A 98 35.94 55.75 -63.26
CA SER A 98 34.82 54.81 -63.18
C SER A 98 33.53 55.62 -63.33
N PRO A 99 32.55 55.15 -64.12
CA PRO A 99 31.27 55.82 -64.27
C PRO A 99 30.61 55.99 -62.90
N ASN A 100 30.11 57.20 -62.61
CA ASN A 100 29.32 57.47 -61.41
C ASN A 100 27.92 56.88 -61.61
N CYS A 101 27.80 55.55 -61.46
CA CYS A 101 26.60 54.75 -61.74
C CYS A 101 25.26 55.27 -61.16
N PRO A 102 25.22 55.98 -60.01
CA PRO A 102 23.97 56.55 -59.48
C PRO A 102 23.44 57.77 -60.25
N ALA A 103 24.22 58.41 -61.13
CA ALA A 103 23.92 59.71 -61.74
C ALA A 103 23.78 59.68 -63.27
N ILE A 104 23.53 58.50 -63.86
CA ILE A 104 23.52 58.29 -65.31
C ILE A 104 22.09 58.40 -65.88
N PHE A 105 21.95 59.15 -66.98
CA PHE A 105 20.72 59.18 -67.76
C PHE A 105 20.65 57.96 -68.71
N TRP A 106 19.94 56.92 -68.29
CA TRP A 106 19.89 55.61 -68.96
C TRP A 106 19.58 55.62 -70.47
N PRO A 107 18.70 56.50 -71.01
CA PRO A 107 18.42 56.53 -72.45
C PRO A 107 19.62 56.88 -73.35
N LEU A 108 20.65 57.54 -72.80
CA LEU A 108 21.87 57.92 -73.54
C LEU A 108 23.11 57.12 -73.09
N ALA A 109 22.95 56.16 -72.19
CA ALA A 109 24.06 55.34 -71.69
C ALA A 109 24.47 54.28 -72.72
N SER A 110 25.77 54.19 -73.01
CA SER A 110 26.31 53.12 -73.86
C SER A 110 26.12 51.73 -73.23
N ALA A 111 26.08 50.69 -74.06
CA ALA A 111 25.95 49.32 -73.57
C ALA A 111 27.11 48.91 -72.63
N SER A 112 28.32 49.41 -72.86
CA SER A 112 29.48 49.18 -71.98
C SER A 112 29.32 49.84 -70.61
N VAL A 113 28.73 51.04 -70.54
CA VAL A 113 28.43 51.73 -69.29
C VAL A 113 27.30 51.04 -68.53
N ARG A 114 26.25 50.59 -69.24
CA ARG A 114 25.18 49.79 -68.64
C ARG A 114 25.70 48.48 -68.05
N LEU A 115 26.54 47.77 -68.80
CA LEU A 115 27.15 46.51 -68.36
C LEU A 115 28.07 46.71 -67.15
N HIS A 116 28.93 47.73 -67.18
CA HIS A 116 29.83 48.03 -66.07
C HIS A 116 29.07 48.43 -64.79
N CYS A 117 28.04 49.28 -64.92
CA CYS A 117 27.21 49.66 -63.78
C CYS A 117 26.32 48.52 -63.26
N ALA A 118 25.88 47.62 -64.15
CA ALA A 118 25.21 46.40 -63.74
C ALA A 118 26.15 45.48 -62.95
N GLN A 119 27.41 45.31 -63.38
CA GLN A 119 28.42 44.56 -62.62
C GLN A 119 28.71 45.19 -61.24
N VAL A 120 28.78 46.52 -61.16
CA VAL A 120 28.95 47.25 -59.88
C VAL A 120 27.76 47.03 -58.95
N ALA A 121 26.53 47.03 -59.47
CA ALA A 121 25.33 46.71 -58.70
C ALA A 121 25.36 45.23 -58.23
N ALA A 122 25.61 44.29 -59.15
CA ALA A 122 25.69 42.87 -58.83
C ALA A 122 26.77 42.53 -57.79
N ASN A 123 27.89 43.26 -57.76
CA ASN A 123 28.97 43.05 -56.80
C ASN A 123 28.57 43.33 -55.33
N LYS A 124 27.43 43.98 -55.09
CA LYS A 124 26.87 44.12 -53.74
C LYS A 124 26.22 42.85 -53.21
N GLN A 125 25.98 41.85 -54.07
CA GLN A 125 25.49 40.51 -53.71
C GLN A 125 24.18 40.52 -52.90
N THR A 126 23.28 41.49 -53.17
CA THR A 126 21.93 41.50 -52.60
C THR A 126 20.91 41.20 -53.68
N ALA A 127 19.79 40.58 -53.31
CA ALA A 127 18.73 40.26 -54.27
C ALA A 127 18.21 41.51 -55.00
N GLN A 128 18.13 42.65 -54.30
CA GLN A 128 17.66 43.91 -54.88
C GLN A 128 18.68 44.50 -55.86
N ASP A 129 19.97 44.51 -55.52
CA ASP A 129 21.01 45.03 -56.40
C ASP A 129 21.28 44.10 -57.61
N LEU A 130 21.10 42.79 -57.47
CA LEU A 130 21.17 41.81 -58.56
C LEU A 130 19.99 41.97 -59.53
N LEU A 131 18.76 42.17 -59.02
CA LEU A 131 17.59 42.49 -59.86
C LEU A 131 17.80 43.83 -60.59
N GLN A 132 18.40 44.81 -59.92
CA GLN A 132 18.77 46.07 -60.55
C GLN A 132 19.81 45.86 -61.65
N ALA A 133 20.84 45.03 -61.42
CA ALA A 133 21.85 44.69 -62.42
C ALA A 133 21.24 44.03 -63.67
N ILE A 134 20.33 43.07 -63.47
CA ILE A 134 19.59 42.37 -64.54
C ILE A 134 18.77 43.37 -65.37
N ALA A 135 17.98 44.24 -64.72
CA ALA A 135 17.13 45.21 -65.40
C ALA A 135 17.91 46.21 -66.29
N LEU A 136 19.16 46.52 -65.92
CA LEU A 136 20.01 47.44 -66.68
C LEU A 136 20.55 46.84 -67.99
N VAL A 137 20.76 45.52 -68.03
CA VAL A 137 21.30 44.81 -69.21
C VAL A 137 20.23 44.10 -70.03
N GLU A 138 19.09 43.73 -69.44
CA GLU A 138 17.92 43.15 -70.14
C GLU A 138 17.29 44.14 -71.12
N ALA A 139 17.44 45.45 -70.88
CA ALA A 139 16.97 46.51 -71.76
C ALA A 139 17.79 46.68 -73.06
N LEU A 140 18.79 45.83 -73.31
CA LEU A 140 19.62 45.84 -74.53
C LEU A 140 19.07 44.83 -75.57
N PRO A 141 19.07 45.16 -76.87
CA PRO A 141 18.59 44.27 -77.93
C PRO A 141 19.30 42.90 -78.01
N ASP A 142 18.61 41.91 -78.58
CA ASP A 142 19.10 40.54 -78.74
C ASP A 142 20.24 40.39 -79.77
N ASP A 143 20.38 41.35 -80.69
CA ASP A 143 21.40 41.40 -81.75
C ASP A 143 22.70 42.13 -81.33
N HIS A 144 22.84 42.49 -80.05
CA HIS A 144 23.96 43.28 -79.55
C HIS A 144 25.31 42.51 -79.53
N PRO A 145 26.47 43.10 -79.90
CA PRO A 145 27.77 42.40 -79.92
C PRO A 145 28.22 41.79 -78.59
N LEU A 146 27.79 42.37 -77.46
CA LEU A 146 28.10 41.87 -76.11
C LEU A 146 27.09 40.83 -75.59
N ARG A 147 26.14 40.37 -76.42
CA ARG A 147 25.05 39.50 -75.96
C ARG A 147 25.50 38.17 -75.34
N PRO A 148 26.54 37.46 -75.84
CA PRO A 148 27.03 36.24 -75.19
C PRO A 148 27.46 36.47 -73.73
N GLU A 149 28.16 37.57 -73.46
CA GLU A 149 28.62 37.92 -72.11
C GLU A 149 27.48 38.41 -71.21
N ILE A 150 26.52 39.16 -71.78
CA ILE A 150 25.29 39.56 -71.06
C ILE A 150 24.48 38.34 -70.66
N ASN A 151 24.29 37.37 -71.55
CA ASN A 151 23.54 36.14 -71.25
C ASN A 151 24.22 35.33 -70.13
N ARG A 152 25.55 35.22 -70.17
CA ARG A 152 26.33 34.57 -69.09
C ARG A 152 26.13 35.25 -67.74
N LEU A 153 26.14 36.59 -67.72
CA LEU A 153 25.95 37.39 -66.50
C LEU A 153 24.49 37.35 -66.00
N LEU A 154 23.51 37.39 -66.91
CA LEU A 154 22.09 37.24 -66.58
C LEU A 154 21.80 35.88 -65.96
N GLU A 155 22.40 34.81 -66.49
CA GLU A 155 22.31 33.47 -65.93
C GLU A 155 22.95 33.42 -64.54
N GLN A 156 24.18 33.92 -64.40
CA GLN A 156 24.91 33.95 -63.13
C GLN A 156 24.15 34.73 -62.04
N TRP A 157 23.72 35.97 -62.32
CA TRP A 157 23.02 36.80 -61.33
C TRP A 157 21.65 36.23 -60.97
N SER A 158 20.97 35.57 -61.90
CA SER A 158 19.71 34.89 -61.60
C SER A 158 19.93 33.67 -60.69
N LEU A 159 21.02 32.92 -60.88
CA LEU A 159 21.43 31.84 -59.97
C LEU A 159 21.85 32.39 -58.60
N ASP A 160 22.52 33.53 -58.55
CA ASP A 160 22.89 34.21 -57.29
C ASP A 160 21.64 34.66 -56.52
N ILE A 161 20.61 35.19 -57.20
CA ILE A 161 19.31 35.52 -56.59
C ILE A 161 18.63 34.25 -56.05
N LEU A 162 18.66 33.14 -56.81
CA LEU A 162 18.12 31.86 -56.33
C LEU A 162 18.89 31.33 -55.11
N ALA A 163 20.21 31.53 -55.04
CA ALA A 163 21.02 31.14 -53.88
C ALA A 163 20.69 31.99 -52.64
N LEU A 164 20.44 33.29 -52.80
CA LEU A 164 19.97 34.15 -51.72
C LEU A 164 18.56 33.75 -51.24
N ALA A 165 17.67 33.40 -52.17
CA ALA A 165 16.34 32.88 -51.83
C ALA A 165 16.44 31.52 -51.11
N GLU A 166 17.36 30.63 -51.52
CA GLU A 166 17.65 29.39 -50.80
C GLU A 166 18.10 29.68 -49.36
N GLN A 167 18.94 30.69 -49.14
CA GLN A 167 19.35 31.10 -47.79
C GLN A 167 18.15 31.58 -46.94
N ASP A 168 17.22 32.33 -47.51
CA ASP A 168 15.98 32.72 -46.83
C ASP A 168 15.12 31.49 -46.48
N PHE A 169 15.02 30.52 -47.39
CA PHE A 169 14.31 29.26 -47.14
C PHE A 169 14.95 28.49 -45.99
N GLN A 170 16.27 28.28 -46.03
CA GLN A 170 17.04 27.59 -44.99
C GLN A 170 16.91 28.30 -43.63
N ALA A 171 16.78 29.62 -43.62
CA ALA A 171 16.56 30.43 -42.42
C ALA A 171 15.10 30.47 -41.91
N GLY A 172 14.19 29.67 -42.50
CA GLY A 172 12.80 29.58 -42.07
C GLY A 172 11.88 30.66 -42.64
N ARG A 173 12.34 31.40 -43.66
CA ARG A 173 11.58 32.50 -44.30
C ARG A 173 11.07 32.08 -45.68
N LEU A 174 10.30 30.98 -45.74
CA LEU A 174 9.77 30.41 -46.99
C LEU A 174 9.07 31.46 -47.87
N GLU A 175 8.17 32.26 -47.29
CA GLU A 175 7.43 33.28 -48.04
C GLU A 175 8.36 34.33 -48.68
N GLN A 176 9.43 34.72 -47.98
CA GLN A 176 10.42 35.65 -48.51
C GLN A 176 11.27 35.00 -49.60
N ALA A 177 11.67 33.74 -49.43
CA ALA A 177 12.38 32.97 -50.45
C ALA A 177 11.58 32.87 -51.76
N ILE A 178 10.30 32.50 -51.67
CA ILE A 178 9.39 32.42 -52.82
C ILE A 178 9.22 33.79 -53.48
N ALA A 179 9.01 34.84 -52.68
CA ALA A 179 8.85 36.20 -53.19
C ALA A 179 10.12 36.72 -53.90
N THR A 180 11.31 36.36 -53.42
CA THR A 180 12.59 36.70 -54.04
C THR A 180 12.81 35.93 -55.33
N ALA A 181 12.55 34.63 -55.34
CA ALA A 181 12.69 33.78 -56.53
C ALA A 181 11.74 34.19 -57.68
N ARG A 182 10.50 34.59 -57.35
CA ARG A 182 9.50 35.04 -58.35
C ARG A 182 9.82 36.36 -59.03
N LYS A 183 10.79 37.15 -58.52
CA LYS A 183 11.21 38.42 -59.14
C LYS A 183 12.17 38.22 -60.33
N ILE A 184 12.69 37.01 -60.52
CA ILE A 184 13.55 36.67 -61.66
C ILE A 184 12.71 36.70 -62.95
N SER A 185 13.19 37.39 -63.98
CA SER A 185 12.50 37.53 -65.28
C SER A 185 12.31 36.18 -65.97
N ARG A 186 11.23 36.01 -66.74
CA ARG A 186 10.97 34.80 -67.54
C ARG A 186 11.91 34.65 -68.74
N ASN A 187 12.59 35.74 -69.11
CA ASN A 187 13.39 35.81 -70.32
C ASN A 187 14.84 35.33 -70.13
N VAL A 188 15.23 34.98 -68.90
CA VAL A 188 16.58 34.46 -68.59
C VAL A 188 16.58 32.93 -68.56
N PRO A 189 17.64 32.25 -69.05
CA PRO A 189 17.72 30.79 -69.05
C PRO A 189 17.52 30.15 -67.66
N ALA A 190 18.00 30.81 -66.61
CA ALA A 190 17.88 30.36 -65.23
C ALA A 190 16.43 30.29 -64.70
N TYR A 191 15.45 30.89 -65.39
CA TYR A 191 14.04 30.85 -64.99
C TYR A 191 13.48 29.42 -64.97
N GLN A 192 14.01 28.52 -65.81
CA GLN A 192 13.59 27.11 -65.85
C GLN A 192 13.73 26.41 -64.48
N ASN A 193 14.64 26.89 -63.62
CA ASN A 193 14.89 26.33 -62.30
C ASN A 193 14.04 26.98 -61.18
N VAL A 194 13.39 28.12 -61.44
CA VAL A 194 12.66 28.91 -60.42
C VAL A 194 11.43 28.16 -59.91
N ASP A 195 10.55 27.73 -60.82
CA ASP A 195 9.30 27.05 -60.45
C ASP A 195 9.60 25.69 -59.79
N SER A 196 10.62 24.98 -60.28
CA SER A 196 11.07 23.71 -59.68
C SER A 196 11.62 23.91 -58.27
N LYS A 197 12.43 24.95 -58.03
CA LYS A 197 12.95 25.28 -56.69
C LYS A 197 11.85 25.67 -55.72
N ILE A 198 10.91 26.51 -56.14
CA ILE A 198 9.75 26.90 -55.32
C ILE A 198 8.91 25.68 -54.96
N ALA A 199 8.60 24.80 -55.92
CA ALA A 199 7.84 23.58 -55.67
C ALA A 199 8.57 22.66 -54.67
N ASN A 200 9.89 22.52 -54.80
CA ASN A 200 10.69 21.74 -53.86
C ASN A 200 10.67 22.33 -52.44
N TRP A 201 10.85 23.65 -52.29
CA TRP A 201 10.76 24.32 -50.99
C TRP A 201 9.39 24.14 -50.33
N GLN A 202 8.32 24.30 -51.10
CA GLN A 202 6.95 24.10 -50.60
C GLN A 202 6.69 22.64 -50.18
N SER A 203 7.21 21.67 -50.94
CA SER A 203 7.11 20.25 -50.59
C SER A 203 7.84 19.94 -49.28
N ILE A 204 9.11 20.37 -49.15
CA ILE A 204 9.90 20.18 -47.93
C ILE A 204 9.21 20.84 -46.74
N TRP A 205 8.71 22.06 -46.92
CA TRP A 205 8.03 22.79 -45.85
C TRP A 205 6.75 22.08 -45.39
N SER A 206 5.91 21.65 -46.32
CA SER A 206 4.69 20.91 -46.01
C SER A 206 4.99 19.57 -45.33
N GLU A 207 6.05 18.86 -45.73
CA GLU A 207 6.49 17.64 -45.07
C GLU A 207 6.95 17.91 -43.63
N ALA A 208 7.74 18.97 -43.42
CA ALA A 208 8.21 19.36 -42.10
C ALA A 208 7.06 19.76 -41.17
N GLU A 209 6.07 20.51 -41.67
CA GLU A 209 4.86 20.87 -40.91
C GLU A 209 4.02 19.65 -40.54
N ALA A 210 3.89 18.69 -41.46
CA ALA A 210 3.18 17.45 -41.19
C ALA A 210 3.88 16.62 -40.11
N ILE A 211 5.22 16.51 -40.16
CA ILE A 211 6.01 15.84 -39.10
C ILE A 211 5.82 16.55 -37.77
N TYR A 212 5.88 17.90 -37.75
CA TYR A 212 5.72 18.67 -36.51
C TYR A 212 4.33 18.45 -35.88
N ALA A 213 3.27 18.50 -36.69
CA ALA A 213 1.90 18.23 -36.22
C ALA A 213 1.74 16.80 -35.70
N GLU A 214 2.29 15.81 -36.40
CA GLU A 214 2.30 14.41 -35.96
C GLU A 214 2.95 14.27 -34.58
N VAL A 215 4.10 14.91 -34.36
CA VAL A 215 4.78 14.89 -33.05
C VAL A 215 3.91 15.49 -31.95
N GLU A 216 3.23 16.63 -32.22
CA GLU A 216 2.34 17.23 -31.22
C GLU A 216 1.14 16.34 -30.87
N ASP A 217 0.57 15.64 -31.85
CA ASP A 217 -0.52 14.68 -31.60
C ASP A 217 -0.05 13.49 -30.78
N ARG A 218 1.14 12.96 -31.07
CA ARG A 218 1.76 11.88 -30.27
C ARG A 218 2.06 12.31 -28.83
N LEU A 219 2.47 13.58 -28.63
CA LEU A 219 2.63 14.15 -27.30
C LEU A 219 1.32 14.20 -26.52
N ARG A 220 0.21 14.61 -27.17
CA ARG A 220 -1.14 14.57 -26.57
C ARG A 220 -1.58 13.13 -26.25
N ALA A 221 -1.21 12.17 -27.08
CA ALA A 221 -1.50 10.75 -26.90
C ALA A 221 -0.57 10.03 -25.89
N ARG A 222 0.39 10.73 -25.28
CA ARG A 222 1.41 10.16 -24.36
C ARG A 222 2.37 9.16 -25.00
N GLU A 223 2.55 9.24 -26.33
CA GLU A 223 3.41 8.35 -27.12
C GLU A 223 4.83 8.92 -27.22
N TRP A 224 5.51 9.10 -26.08
CA TRP A 224 6.78 9.85 -26.00
C TRP A 224 7.88 9.34 -26.92
N HIS A 225 8.01 8.03 -27.04
CA HIS A 225 9.02 7.42 -27.91
C HIS A 225 8.75 7.74 -29.38
N GLN A 226 7.50 7.64 -29.81
CA GLN A 226 7.10 7.89 -31.19
C GLN A 226 7.17 9.40 -31.51
N ALA A 227 6.83 10.26 -30.55
CA ALA A 227 7.05 11.71 -30.64
C ALA A 227 8.54 12.04 -30.85
N PHE A 228 9.44 11.41 -30.08
CA PHE A 228 10.89 11.59 -30.26
C PHE A 228 11.37 11.11 -31.63
N MET A 229 10.92 9.93 -32.08
CA MET A 229 11.27 9.41 -33.41
C MET A 229 10.76 10.33 -34.53
N GLY A 230 9.58 10.94 -34.37
CA GLY A 230 9.05 11.95 -35.28
C GLY A 230 9.95 13.20 -35.32
N THR A 231 10.41 13.69 -34.16
CA THR A 231 11.33 14.83 -34.09
C THR A 231 12.65 14.56 -34.81
N VAL A 232 13.21 13.34 -34.71
CA VAL A 232 14.44 12.95 -35.44
C VAL A 232 14.26 13.03 -36.96
N ARG A 233 13.05 12.79 -37.49
CA ARG A 233 12.78 12.93 -38.94
C ARG A 233 13.00 14.36 -39.44
N LEU A 234 12.79 15.39 -38.61
CA LEU A 234 13.04 16.78 -38.99
C LEU A 234 14.51 17.07 -39.31
N LEU A 235 15.45 16.30 -38.75
CA LEU A 235 16.88 16.48 -39.04
C LEU A 235 17.23 16.22 -40.51
N ASN A 236 16.39 15.44 -41.22
CA ASN A 236 16.63 15.02 -42.59
C ASN A 236 15.64 15.61 -43.60
N VAL A 237 14.79 16.57 -43.20
CA VAL A 237 13.75 17.14 -44.08
C VAL A 237 14.32 18.07 -45.16
N GLY A 238 15.60 18.44 -45.07
CA GLY A 238 16.27 19.27 -46.08
C GLY A 238 16.16 20.78 -45.85
N ASN A 239 15.88 21.21 -44.61
CA ASN A 239 15.83 22.62 -44.22
C ASN A 239 16.50 22.87 -42.86
N GLU A 240 17.45 23.80 -42.79
CA GLU A 240 18.24 24.11 -41.58
C GLU A 240 17.37 24.61 -40.41
N TYR A 241 16.40 25.49 -40.65
CA TYR A 241 15.50 25.99 -39.61
C TYR A 241 14.70 24.87 -38.95
N TRP A 242 14.16 23.93 -39.75
CA TRP A 242 13.45 22.77 -39.22
C TRP A 242 14.38 21.80 -38.48
N ALA A 243 15.57 21.54 -39.04
CA ALA A 243 16.57 20.66 -38.46
C ALA A 243 17.24 21.21 -37.19
N THR A 244 17.18 22.53 -36.95
CA THR A 244 17.82 23.16 -35.79
C THR A 244 16.80 23.75 -34.82
N ALA A 245 16.14 24.85 -35.18
CA ALA A 245 15.26 25.60 -34.30
C ALA A 245 14.01 24.80 -33.91
N LYS A 246 13.28 24.25 -34.89
CA LYS A 246 12.05 23.48 -34.63
C LYS A 246 12.32 22.12 -34.01
N TYR A 247 13.39 21.45 -34.42
CA TYR A 247 13.89 20.25 -33.75
C TYR A 247 14.15 20.49 -32.26
N THR A 248 14.88 21.56 -31.92
CA THR A 248 15.20 21.91 -30.52
C THR A 248 13.94 22.24 -29.72
N GLU A 249 13.02 22.99 -30.34
CA GLU A 249 11.73 23.33 -29.73
C GLU A 249 10.91 22.07 -29.39
N LEU A 250 10.79 21.12 -30.32
CA LEU A 250 10.09 19.86 -30.07
C LEU A 250 10.80 19.00 -29.02
N ASN A 251 12.12 18.94 -29.03
CA ASN A 251 12.86 18.20 -28.02
C ASN A 251 12.60 18.77 -26.61
N GLN A 252 12.60 20.09 -26.46
CA GLN A 252 12.26 20.75 -25.20
C GLN A 252 10.81 20.47 -24.77
N LYS A 253 9.85 20.51 -25.72
CA LYS A 253 8.45 20.15 -25.46
C LYS A 253 8.31 18.69 -24.99
N ILE A 254 9.03 17.75 -25.62
CA ILE A 254 9.05 16.34 -25.24
C ILE A 254 9.61 16.16 -23.83
N GLU A 255 10.72 16.82 -23.50
CA GLU A 255 11.34 16.74 -22.17
C GLU A 255 10.39 17.23 -21.07
N ILE A 256 9.77 18.41 -21.26
CA ILE A 256 8.78 18.96 -20.33
C ILE A 256 7.58 18.01 -20.19
N ALA A 257 7.04 17.51 -21.30
CA ALA A 257 5.90 16.60 -21.29
C ALA A 257 6.20 15.30 -20.54
N ARG A 258 7.40 14.73 -20.73
CA ARG A 258 7.85 13.53 -20.00
C ARG A 258 8.04 13.79 -18.51
N GLU A 259 8.62 14.92 -18.15
CA GLU A 259 8.80 15.30 -16.74
C GLU A 259 7.45 15.44 -16.04
N ASP A 260 6.51 16.17 -16.65
CA ASP A 260 5.18 16.35 -16.09
C ASP A 260 4.39 15.03 -16.05
N ALA A 261 4.51 14.16 -17.06
CA ALA A 261 3.94 12.82 -17.03
C ALA A 261 4.47 11.97 -15.87
N SER A 262 5.77 12.08 -15.58
CA SER A 262 6.38 11.43 -14.42
C SER A 262 5.81 11.97 -13.10
N LYS A 263 5.61 13.29 -12.99
CA LYS A 263 4.94 13.91 -11.82
C LYS A 263 3.52 13.39 -11.65
N LEU A 264 2.73 13.34 -12.73
CA LEU A 264 1.36 12.83 -12.67
C LEU A 264 1.32 11.34 -12.25
N ALA A 265 2.18 10.50 -12.84
CA ALA A 265 2.28 9.10 -12.45
C ALA A 265 2.68 8.92 -10.97
N LYS A 266 3.55 9.79 -10.45
CA LYS A 266 3.89 9.81 -9.01
C LYS A 266 2.69 10.19 -8.15
N ALA A 267 1.89 11.18 -8.57
CA ALA A 267 0.66 11.55 -7.87
C ALA A 267 -0.35 10.40 -7.86
N GLU A 268 -0.56 9.72 -8.99
CA GLU A 268 -1.43 8.54 -9.08
C GLU A 268 -0.93 7.38 -8.21
N SER A 269 0.39 7.15 -8.16
CA SER A 269 0.98 6.11 -7.31
C SER A 269 0.82 6.42 -5.82
N LEU A 270 1.00 7.69 -5.41
CA LEU A 270 0.71 8.14 -4.05
C LEU A 270 -0.76 7.93 -3.71
N ALA A 271 -1.67 8.29 -4.61
CA ALA A 271 -3.10 8.08 -4.43
C ALA A 271 -3.47 6.60 -4.23
N LYS A 272 -2.92 5.71 -5.07
CA LYS A 272 -3.12 4.26 -4.95
C LYS A 272 -2.64 3.67 -3.62
N ARG A 273 -1.58 4.23 -3.03
CA ARG A 273 -1.11 3.82 -1.70
C ARG A 273 -2.07 4.25 -0.58
N GLY A 274 -2.92 5.24 -0.84
CA GLY A 274 -3.89 5.76 0.12
C GLY A 274 -3.25 6.50 1.29
N GLY A 275 -4.09 6.93 2.24
CA GLY A 275 -3.69 7.70 3.41
C GLY A 275 -3.64 9.21 3.15
N ALA A 276 -3.99 10.00 4.17
CA ALA A 276 -4.15 11.44 4.05
C ALA A 276 -2.85 12.15 3.61
N ASP A 277 -1.69 11.73 4.13
CA ASP A 277 -0.39 12.29 3.74
C ASP A 277 -0.09 12.10 2.26
N ASN A 278 -0.28 10.88 1.75
CA ASN A 278 -0.02 10.59 0.35
C ASN A 278 -1.00 11.32 -0.57
N LEU A 279 -2.27 11.45 -0.18
CA LEU A 279 -3.29 12.14 -0.98
C LEU A 279 -3.02 13.66 -1.04
N VAL A 280 -2.64 14.28 0.07
CA VAL A 280 -2.27 15.71 0.09
C VAL A 280 -1.05 15.96 -0.82
N GLU A 281 -0.03 15.11 -0.72
CA GLU A 281 1.15 15.24 -1.59
C GLU A 281 0.81 14.96 -3.06
N ALA A 282 -0.07 14.00 -3.35
CA ALA A 282 -0.56 13.74 -4.70
C ALA A 282 -1.28 14.98 -5.29
N ILE A 283 -2.15 15.63 -4.52
CA ILE A 283 -2.85 16.86 -4.94
C ILE A 283 -1.85 17.99 -5.21
N LYS A 284 -0.84 18.14 -4.33
CA LYS A 284 0.22 19.15 -4.50
C LYS A 284 1.01 18.92 -5.80
N ILE A 285 1.39 17.68 -6.08
CA ILE A 285 2.10 17.32 -7.32
C ILE A 285 1.22 17.58 -8.53
N ALA A 286 -0.05 17.14 -8.52
CA ALA A 286 -0.98 17.38 -9.62
C ALA A 286 -1.22 18.88 -9.88
N THR A 287 -1.29 19.69 -8.82
CA THR A 287 -1.46 21.16 -8.93
C THR A 287 -0.22 21.86 -9.49
N SER A 288 0.97 21.26 -9.35
CA SER A 288 2.22 21.82 -9.86
C SER A 288 2.42 21.68 -11.37
N ILE A 289 1.59 20.88 -12.03
CA ILE A 289 1.64 20.69 -13.49
C ILE A 289 1.10 21.95 -14.16
N GLY A 290 1.92 22.58 -15.00
CA GLY A 290 1.62 23.87 -15.62
C GLY A 290 0.54 23.80 -16.69
N VAL A 291 -0.15 24.93 -16.92
CA VAL A 291 -1.23 25.07 -17.92
C VAL A 291 -0.80 24.78 -19.37
N ASN A 292 0.49 24.93 -19.67
CA ASN A 292 1.05 24.67 -21.00
C ASN A 292 1.45 23.20 -21.20
N SER A 293 1.27 22.35 -20.19
CA SER A 293 1.60 20.93 -20.25
C SER A 293 0.55 20.15 -21.04
N TYR A 294 1.00 19.19 -21.87
CA TYR A 294 0.10 18.34 -22.65
C TYR A 294 -0.82 17.46 -21.78
N ILE A 295 -0.47 17.24 -20.51
CA ILE A 295 -1.25 16.44 -19.55
C ILE A 295 -2.02 17.27 -18.51
N TYR A 296 -2.06 18.60 -18.67
CA TYR A 296 -2.66 19.51 -17.69
C TYR A 296 -4.12 19.16 -17.37
N GLN A 297 -4.92 18.84 -18.38
CA GLN A 297 -6.34 18.49 -18.20
C GLN A 297 -6.52 17.23 -17.35
N GLU A 298 -5.67 16.24 -17.56
CA GLU A 298 -5.73 14.99 -16.79
C GLU A 298 -5.34 15.21 -15.33
N ALA A 299 -4.30 16.00 -15.09
CA ALA A 299 -3.93 16.43 -13.74
C ALA A 299 -5.07 17.21 -13.05
N ARG A 300 -5.76 18.09 -13.79
CA ARG A 300 -6.88 18.88 -13.27
C ARG A 300 -8.08 18.01 -12.90
N ASN A 301 -8.36 16.98 -13.70
CA ASN A 301 -9.43 16.03 -13.44
C ASN A 301 -9.13 15.11 -12.25
N LEU A 302 -7.86 14.79 -11.99
CA LEU A 302 -7.45 13.97 -10.85
C LEU A 302 -7.67 14.67 -9.49
N ILE A 303 -7.51 16.01 -9.43
CA ILE A 303 -7.54 16.75 -8.16
C ILE A 303 -8.87 16.58 -7.37
N PRO A 304 -10.07 16.75 -7.98
CA PRO A 304 -11.33 16.48 -7.29
C PRO A 304 -11.48 15.03 -6.82
N ASP A 305 -11.00 14.06 -7.61
CA ASP A 305 -11.07 12.62 -7.27
C ASP A 305 -10.25 12.31 -6.02
N LEU A 306 -9.05 12.88 -5.91
CA LEU A 306 -8.22 12.79 -4.71
C LEU A 306 -8.89 13.44 -3.49
N GLY A 307 -9.56 14.58 -3.70
CA GLY A 307 -10.35 15.23 -2.64
C GLY A 307 -11.48 14.33 -2.13
N ARG A 308 -12.18 13.63 -3.02
CA ARG A 308 -13.22 12.67 -2.63
C ARG A 308 -12.66 11.48 -1.85
N GLN A 309 -11.51 10.93 -2.26
CA GLN A 309 -10.84 9.87 -1.50
C GLN A 309 -10.46 10.34 -0.07
N MET A 310 -10.07 11.61 0.09
CA MET A 310 -9.82 12.16 1.43
C MET A 310 -11.12 12.27 2.26
N MET A 311 -12.23 12.68 1.66
CA MET A 311 -13.54 12.71 2.34
C MET A 311 -13.97 11.30 2.79
N GLU A 312 -13.77 10.28 1.94
CA GLU A 312 -14.06 8.88 2.29
C GLU A 312 -13.22 8.40 3.48
N LEU A 313 -11.92 8.74 3.52
CA LEU A 313 -11.06 8.42 4.67
C LEU A 313 -11.54 9.10 5.95
N ALA A 314 -11.94 10.37 5.86
CA ALA A 314 -12.47 11.12 7.00
C ALA A 314 -13.79 10.51 7.51
N GLN A 315 -14.71 10.16 6.60
CA GLN A 315 -15.96 9.47 6.94
C GLN A 315 -15.70 8.10 7.59
N ALA A 316 -14.73 7.34 7.10
CA ALA A 316 -14.35 6.05 7.67
C ALA A 316 -13.78 6.20 9.10
N ALA A 317 -12.99 7.25 9.36
CA ALA A 317 -12.53 7.58 10.72
C ALA A 317 -13.70 7.91 11.65
N LEU A 318 -14.64 8.75 11.18
CA LEU A 318 -15.81 9.12 11.96
C LEU A 318 -16.73 7.91 12.27
N ALA A 319 -16.88 6.98 11.31
CA ALA A 319 -17.64 5.74 11.51
C ALA A 319 -17.03 4.84 12.60
N ARG A 320 -15.71 4.90 12.80
CA ARG A 320 -15.00 4.22 13.91
C ARG A 320 -15.07 4.97 15.24
N ARG A 321 -15.84 6.05 15.31
CA ARG A 321 -15.90 7.00 16.44
C ARG A 321 -14.60 7.75 16.73
N ASP A 322 -13.76 7.94 15.71
CA ASP A 322 -12.54 8.74 15.79
C ASP A 322 -12.76 10.10 15.12
N ALA A 323 -13.34 11.03 15.88
CA ALA A 323 -13.68 12.37 15.38
C ALA A 323 -12.44 13.24 15.16
N ASP A 324 -11.39 13.07 15.98
CA ASP A 324 -10.17 13.86 15.89
C ASP A 324 -9.44 13.55 14.58
N GLU A 325 -9.28 12.27 14.24
CA GLU A 325 -8.68 11.87 12.96
C GLU A 325 -9.56 12.28 11.78
N ALA A 326 -10.89 12.11 11.87
CA ALA A 326 -11.82 12.54 10.83
C ALA A 326 -11.70 14.05 10.53
N ILE A 327 -11.65 14.86 11.59
CA ILE A 327 -11.49 16.32 11.49
C ILE A 327 -10.12 16.70 10.93
N ASN A 328 -9.05 16.01 11.37
CA ASN A 328 -7.70 16.23 10.86
C ASN A 328 -7.64 16.00 9.34
N ILE A 329 -8.13 14.85 8.87
CA ILE A 329 -8.14 14.51 7.45
C ILE A 329 -8.93 15.57 6.66
N ALA A 330 -10.14 15.92 7.10
CA ALA A 330 -10.99 16.88 6.41
C ALA A 330 -10.38 18.29 6.34
N ASN A 331 -9.73 18.75 7.41
CA ASN A 331 -9.04 20.05 7.44
C ASN A 331 -7.87 20.15 6.45
N ARG A 332 -7.30 19.02 6.06
CA ARG A 332 -6.18 18.94 5.12
C ARG A 332 -6.63 18.93 3.66
N ILE A 333 -7.93 18.86 3.38
CA ILE A 333 -8.48 18.87 2.02
C ILE A 333 -8.25 20.25 1.39
N PRO A 334 -7.44 20.36 0.32
CA PRO A 334 -7.12 21.64 -0.28
C PRO A 334 -8.30 22.27 -1.03
N ALA A 335 -8.35 23.60 -1.10
CA ALA A 335 -9.38 24.33 -1.86
C ALA A 335 -9.40 24.00 -3.36
N SER A 336 -8.27 23.56 -3.92
CA SER A 336 -8.14 23.18 -5.34
C SER A 336 -9.04 22.00 -5.74
N THR A 337 -9.51 21.20 -4.77
CA THR A 337 -10.43 20.07 -4.96
C THR A 337 -11.87 20.47 -5.22
N GLY A 338 -12.25 21.71 -4.89
CA GLY A 338 -13.65 22.15 -4.90
C GLY A 338 -14.48 21.68 -3.70
N LEU A 339 -13.91 20.88 -2.79
CA LEU A 339 -14.64 20.28 -1.65
C LEU A 339 -14.47 21.04 -0.33
N ARG A 340 -13.85 22.23 -0.34
CA ARG A 340 -13.55 22.97 0.90
C ARG A 340 -14.79 23.29 1.73
N ALA A 341 -15.89 23.64 1.07
CA ALA A 341 -17.15 23.94 1.75
C ALA A 341 -17.69 22.69 2.47
N GLU A 342 -17.78 21.57 1.75
CA GLU A 342 -18.23 20.28 2.27
C GLU A 342 -17.34 19.77 3.39
N ALA A 343 -16.01 19.89 3.26
CA ALA A 343 -15.06 19.50 4.30
C ALA A 343 -15.26 20.30 5.60
N GLN A 344 -15.56 21.60 5.51
CA GLN A 344 -15.87 22.44 6.69
C GLN A 344 -17.21 22.07 7.36
N ASP A 345 -18.22 21.74 6.56
CA ASP A 345 -19.48 21.24 7.12
C ASP A 345 -19.26 19.88 7.79
N PHE A 346 -18.46 19.02 7.16
CA PHE A 346 -18.11 17.70 7.70
C PHE A 346 -17.38 17.82 9.04
N THR A 347 -16.41 18.73 9.20
CA THR A 347 -15.75 18.92 10.51
C THR A 347 -16.73 19.42 11.58
N THR A 348 -17.68 20.28 11.19
CA THR A 348 -18.76 20.73 12.08
C THR A 348 -19.65 19.57 12.51
N LEU A 349 -20.08 18.72 11.58
CA LEU A 349 -20.89 17.53 11.89
C LEU A 349 -20.11 16.47 12.67
N ALA A 350 -18.82 16.30 12.38
CA ALA A 350 -17.95 15.37 13.10
C ALA A 350 -17.83 15.77 14.57
N SER A 351 -17.59 17.05 14.86
CA SER A 351 -17.53 17.56 16.24
C SER A 351 -18.89 17.46 16.94
N ALA A 352 -19.99 17.77 16.24
CA ALA A 352 -21.34 17.60 16.79
C ALA A 352 -21.63 16.14 17.16
N ARG A 353 -21.33 15.18 16.27
CA ARG A 353 -21.47 13.74 16.54
C ARG A 353 -20.62 13.29 17.72
N ALA A 354 -19.39 13.79 17.82
CA ALA A 354 -18.50 13.50 18.95
C ALA A 354 -19.11 13.91 20.29
N SER A 355 -19.72 15.09 20.37
CA SER A 355 -20.48 15.52 21.55
C SER A 355 -21.67 14.59 21.82
N ALA A 356 -22.51 14.31 20.82
CA ALA A 356 -23.69 13.46 21.00
C ALA A 356 -23.37 12.04 21.51
N TRP A 357 -22.20 11.50 21.15
CA TRP A 357 -21.77 10.17 21.60
C TRP A 357 -21.59 10.03 23.11
N MET A 358 -21.35 11.14 23.83
CA MET A 358 -21.30 11.13 25.30
C MET A 358 -22.65 10.73 25.91
N GLY A 359 -23.75 10.99 25.20
CA GLY A 359 -25.08 10.49 25.53
C GLY A 359 -25.79 11.20 26.68
N GLN A 360 -25.22 12.28 27.24
CA GLN A 360 -25.93 13.14 28.19
C GLN A 360 -26.78 14.17 27.43
N ILE A 361 -27.87 14.62 28.04
CA ILE A 361 -28.77 15.62 27.44
C ILE A 361 -28.00 16.88 27.04
N SER A 362 -27.14 17.41 27.93
CA SER A 362 -26.32 18.60 27.66
C SER A 362 -25.36 18.44 26.47
N ASP A 363 -24.80 17.24 26.29
CA ASP A 363 -23.88 16.97 25.19
C ASP A 363 -24.62 16.82 23.86
N ILE A 364 -25.83 16.25 23.89
CA ILE A 364 -26.70 16.15 22.71
C ILE A 364 -27.24 17.54 22.33
N GLU A 365 -27.59 18.39 23.30
CA GLU A 365 -27.94 19.80 23.06
C GLU A 365 -26.77 20.57 22.42
N THR A 366 -25.55 20.33 22.89
CA THR A 366 -24.33 20.90 22.30
C THR A 366 -24.11 20.43 20.86
N ALA A 367 -24.39 19.15 20.59
CA ALA A 367 -24.34 18.58 19.24
C ALA A 367 -25.34 19.26 18.30
N ILE A 368 -26.60 19.42 18.74
CA ILE A 368 -27.65 20.11 17.99
C ILE A 368 -27.24 21.56 17.70
N ALA A 369 -26.80 22.30 18.71
CA ALA A 369 -26.37 23.69 18.55
C ALA A 369 -25.17 23.82 17.60
N THR A 370 -24.28 22.82 17.57
CA THR A 370 -23.14 22.79 16.65
C THR A 370 -23.57 22.50 15.22
N ALA A 371 -24.44 21.50 15.00
CA ALA A 371 -24.98 21.19 13.66
C ALA A 371 -25.85 22.31 13.09
N GLN A 372 -26.57 23.07 13.93
CA GLN A 372 -27.36 24.24 13.52
C GLN A 372 -26.53 25.38 12.90
N LYS A 373 -25.20 25.39 13.09
CA LYS A 373 -24.30 26.38 12.45
C LYS A 373 -24.20 26.22 10.94
N ILE A 374 -24.60 25.06 10.40
CA ILE A 374 -24.60 24.80 8.96
C ILE A 374 -25.82 25.49 8.35
N ALA A 375 -25.59 26.48 7.48
CA ALA A 375 -26.62 27.25 6.82
C ALA A 375 -27.35 26.46 5.72
N THR A 376 -28.55 26.92 5.32
CA THR A 376 -29.45 26.23 4.37
C THR A 376 -28.89 26.05 2.96
N ASP A 377 -27.92 26.87 2.55
CA ASP A 377 -27.27 26.85 1.24
C ASP A 377 -26.01 25.95 1.20
N ARG A 378 -25.65 25.33 2.32
CA ARG A 378 -24.44 24.55 2.49
C ARG A 378 -24.62 23.09 2.04
N PRO A 379 -23.57 22.44 1.50
CA PRO A 379 -23.63 21.07 0.99
C PRO A 379 -24.25 20.03 1.95
N LEU A 380 -23.93 20.10 3.25
CA LEU A 380 -24.38 19.10 4.24
C LEU A 380 -25.54 19.57 5.12
N TYR A 381 -26.31 20.58 4.69
CA TYR A 381 -27.44 21.10 5.48
C TYR A 381 -28.50 20.03 5.77
N ASN A 382 -28.90 19.26 4.76
CA ASN A 382 -29.92 18.22 4.93
C ASN A 382 -29.48 17.14 5.91
N GLU A 383 -28.22 16.69 5.80
CA GLU A 383 -27.63 15.74 6.75
C GLU A 383 -27.61 16.31 8.18
N ALA A 384 -27.29 17.60 8.32
CA ALA A 384 -27.35 18.27 9.61
C ALA A 384 -28.77 18.25 10.21
N GLN A 385 -29.80 18.55 9.41
CA GLN A 385 -31.20 18.54 9.89
C GLN A 385 -31.68 17.13 10.27
N GLU A 386 -31.28 16.10 9.52
CA GLU A 386 -31.59 14.71 9.87
C GLU A 386 -30.98 14.31 11.22
N LEU A 387 -29.71 14.67 11.46
CA LEU A 387 -29.04 14.43 12.74
C LEU A 387 -29.71 15.19 13.89
N ILE A 388 -30.06 16.46 13.67
CA ILE A 388 -30.75 17.27 14.67
C ILE A 388 -32.08 16.63 15.07
N ALA A 389 -32.88 16.18 14.09
CA ALA A 389 -34.16 15.51 14.36
C ALA A 389 -33.97 14.21 15.16
N GLN A 390 -32.94 13.43 14.84
CA GLN A 390 -32.60 12.21 15.58
C GLN A 390 -32.18 12.53 17.03
N TRP A 391 -31.32 13.53 17.22
CA TRP A 391 -30.85 13.95 18.54
C TRP A 391 -31.94 14.53 19.42
N GLN A 392 -32.92 15.24 18.84
CA GLN A 392 -34.09 15.70 19.57
C GLN A 392 -34.91 14.53 20.15
N LEU A 393 -35.09 13.46 19.38
CA LEU A 393 -35.72 12.23 19.87
C LEU A 393 -34.87 11.53 20.94
N GLU A 394 -33.54 11.57 20.82
CA GLU A 394 -32.65 11.02 21.85
C GLU A 394 -32.76 11.78 23.18
N ILE A 395 -32.84 13.12 23.17
CA ILE A 395 -33.01 13.93 24.39
C ILE A 395 -34.26 13.47 25.17
N GLU A 396 -35.39 13.33 24.47
CA GLU A 396 -36.63 12.85 25.11
C GLU A 396 -36.43 11.46 25.73
N ALA A 397 -35.80 10.54 25.00
CA ALA A 397 -35.59 9.18 25.48
C ALA A 397 -34.62 9.12 26.66
N VAL A 398 -33.52 9.89 26.64
CA VAL A 398 -32.56 9.95 27.76
C VAL A 398 -33.25 10.47 29.02
N ALA A 399 -34.06 11.54 28.90
CA ALA A 399 -34.82 12.07 30.03
C ALA A 399 -35.78 11.03 30.64
N ARG A 400 -36.45 10.24 29.80
CA ARG A 400 -37.34 9.15 30.24
C ARG A 400 -36.58 8.01 30.89
N LEU A 401 -35.43 7.60 30.31
CA LEU A 401 -34.58 6.58 30.91
C LEU A 401 -34.04 7.01 32.27
N ASP A 402 -33.60 8.25 32.42
CA ASP A 402 -33.10 8.76 33.70
C ASP A 402 -34.21 8.80 34.76
N ARG A 403 -35.43 9.20 34.39
CA ARG A 403 -36.59 9.10 35.28
C ARG A 403 -36.91 7.64 35.63
N ALA A 404 -36.92 6.74 34.65
CA ALA A 404 -37.17 5.32 34.87
C ALA A 404 -36.12 4.70 35.82
N ARG A 405 -34.84 5.06 35.66
CA ARG A 405 -33.75 4.67 36.56
C ARG A 405 -33.97 5.19 37.97
N GLN A 406 -34.39 6.45 38.13
CA GLN A 406 -34.72 7.03 39.44
C GLN A 406 -35.88 6.30 40.11
N LEU A 407 -36.96 6.00 39.38
CA LEU A 407 -38.08 5.21 39.89
C LEU A 407 -37.60 3.83 40.37
N ALA A 408 -36.75 3.16 39.60
CA ALA A 408 -36.21 1.85 39.95
C ALA A 408 -35.29 1.83 41.19
N GLN A 409 -34.82 2.97 41.70
CA GLN A 409 -33.92 3.03 42.87
C GLN A 409 -34.58 2.51 44.15
N GLY A 410 -35.91 2.60 44.27
CA GLY A 410 -36.63 2.12 45.45
C GLY A 410 -36.57 0.58 45.60
N GLY A 411 -36.34 -0.15 44.51
CA GLY A 411 -36.06 -1.58 44.53
C GLY A 411 -37.24 -2.49 44.86
N THR A 412 -38.45 -1.94 45.03
CA THR A 412 -39.67 -2.75 45.21
C THR A 412 -40.27 -3.18 43.86
N ILE A 413 -41.20 -4.14 43.87
CA ILE A 413 -41.94 -4.54 42.66
C ILE A 413 -42.66 -3.33 42.06
N GLY A 414 -43.28 -2.48 42.89
CA GLY A 414 -43.96 -1.27 42.44
C GLY A 414 -43.03 -0.28 41.76
N ASP A 415 -41.84 -0.07 42.32
CA ASP A 415 -40.80 0.80 41.77
C ASP A 415 -40.31 0.32 40.41
N PHE A 416 -40.02 -0.98 40.28
CA PHE A 416 -39.62 -1.57 39.00
C PHE A 416 -40.75 -1.53 37.96
N ALA A 417 -42.01 -1.76 38.37
CA ALA A 417 -43.16 -1.66 37.46
C ALA A 417 -43.35 -0.23 36.95
N ALA A 418 -43.18 0.79 37.81
CA ALA A 418 -43.21 2.19 37.43
C ALA A 418 -42.07 2.53 36.45
N ALA A 419 -40.84 2.07 36.74
CA ALA A 419 -39.69 2.24 35.86
C ALA A 419 -39.90 1.60 34.48
N ILE A 420 -40.41 0.37 34.43
CA ILE A 420 -40.76 -0.32 33.18
C ILE A 420 -41.79 0.49 32.39
N THR A 421 -42.84 0.98 33.07
CA THR A 421 -43.91 1.76 32.42
C THR A 421 -43.34 3.06 31.82
N GLU A 422 -42.48 3.76 32.54
CA GLU A 422 -41.84 5.00 32.04
C GLU A 422 -40.94 4.71 30.82
N ALA A 423 -40.11 3.66 30.87
CA ALA A 423 -39.24 3.29 29.75
C ALA A 423 -40.01 2.76 28.53
N GLN A 424 -41.19 2.17 28.71
CA GLN A 424 -42.07 1.73 27.62
C GLN A 424 -42.67 2.89 26.81
N LEU A 425 -42.64 4.12 27.32
CA LEU A 425 -43.06 5.30 26.58
C LEU A 425 -42.07 5.66 25.45
N ILE A 426 -40.87 5.07 25.44
CA ILE A 426 -39.89 5.26 24.38
C ILE A 426 -40.28 4.38 23.19
N SER A 427 -40.65 5.02 22.06
CA SER A 427 -41.00 4.33 20.81
C SER A 427 -39.88 3.40 20.32
N ASP A 428 -40.25 2.30 19.69
CA ASP A 428 -39.33 1.36 19.05
C ASP A 428 -38.53 1.97 17.88
N SER A 429 -39.01 3.07 17.30
CA SER A 429 -38.31 3.84 16.26
C SER A 429 -37.25 4.80 16.82
N ASN A 430 -37.20 4.99 18.14
CA ASN A 430 -36.25 5.88 18.78
C ASN A 430 -34.83 5.28 18.75
N PRO A 431 -33.76 6.07 18.51
CA PRO A 431 -32.39 5.57 18.54
C PRO A 431 -31.99 4.88 19.87
N ARG A 432 -32.65 5.23 20.98
CA ARG A 432 -32.43 4.67 22.32
C ARG A 432 -33.34 3.49 22.68
N ALA A 433 -34.17 3.00 21.76
CA ALA A 433 -35.10 1.89 22.02
C ALA A 433 -34.37 0.62 22.50
N ALA A 434 -33.20 0.32 21.93
CA ALA A 434 -32.40 -0.84 22.37
C ALA A 434 -31.90 -0.71 23.81
N GLU A 435 -31.60 0.51 24.26
CA GLU A 435 -31.22 0.80 25.65
C GLU A 435 -32.41 0.60 26.59
N ALA A 436 -33.56 1.21 26.26
CA ALA A 436 -34.80 1.05 27.01
C ALA A 436 -35.20 -0.43 27.19
N ARG A 437 -35.15 -1.23 26.12
CA ARG A 437 -35.46 -2.66 26.17
C ARG A 437 -34.53 -3.44 27.10
N ARG A 438 -33.24 -3.11 27.14
CA ARG A 438 -32.28 -3.74 28.07
C ARG A 438 -32.63 -3.43 29.52
N GLU A 439 -32.98 -2.18 29.82
CA GLU A 439 -33.37 -1.78 31.18
C GLU A 439 -34.68 -2.41 31.62
N ILE A 440 -35.69 -2.41 30.74
CA ILE A 440 -36.97 -3.09 30.98
C ILE A 440 -36.76 -4.57 31.30
N ASN A 441 -35.94 -5.28 30.52
CA ASN A 441 -35.65 -6.69 30.77
C ASN A 441 -34.91 -6.92 32.09
N ARG A 442 -33.99 -6.01 32.45
CA ARG A 442 -33.30 -6.05 33.74
C ARG A 442 -34.28 -5.89 34.89
N TRP A 443 -35.16 -4.89 34.86
CA TRP A 443 -36.15 -4.66 35.92
C TRP A 443 -37.19 -5.78 35.99
N ARG A 444 -37.64 -6.33 34.86
CA ARG A 444 -38.49 -7.53 34.84
C ARG A 444 -37.82 -8.69 35.56
N GLY A 445 -36.54 -8.96 35.28
CA GLY A 445 -35.79 -10.00 36.00
C GLY A 445 -35.68 -9.75 37.51
N GLN A 446 -35.60 -8.49 37.95
CA GLN A 446 -35.65 -8.15 39.38
C GLN A 446 -37.02 -8.45 40.00
N VAL A 447 -38.11 -8.07 39.32
CA VAL A 447 -39.47 -8.39 39.75
C VAL A 447 -39.65 -9.90 39.88
N GLU A 448 -39.30 -10.65 38.84
CA GLU A 448 -39.37 -12.13 38.84
C GLU A 448 -38.55 -12.73 39.98
N THR A 449 -37.37 -12.17 40.26
CA THR A 449 -36.52 -12.63 41.38
C THR A 449 -37.20 -12.39 42.73
N ILE A 450 -37.79 -11.21 42.95
CA ILE A 450 -38.48 -10.89 44.22
C ILE A 450 -39.71 -11.78 44.40
N GLU A 451 -40.46 -12.03 43.34
CA GLU A 451 -41.65 -12.90 43.35
C GLU A 451 -41.31 -14.38 43.59
N ASP A 452 -40.24 -14.88 42.96
CA ASP A 452 -39.88 -16.30 42.99
C ASP A 452 -39.04 -16.69 44.21
N ARG A 453 -38.28 -15.74 44.79
CA ARG A 453 -37.37 -16.02 45.92
C ARG A 453 -38.07 -16.69 47.11
N PRO A 454 -39.30 -16.30 47.53
CA PRO A 454 -40.01 -16.98 48.60
C PRO A 454 -40.27 -18.47 48.35
N TYR A 455 -40.54 -18.88 47.11
CA TYR A 455 -40.70 -20.31 46.77
C TYR A 455 -39.38 -21.05 46.94
N LEU A 456 -38.28 -20.47 46.45
CA LEU A 456 -36.97 -21.09 46.58
C LEU A 456 -36.51 -21.19 48.03
N ASN A 457 -36.74 -20.14 48.83
CA ASN A 457 -36.41 -20.15 50.27
C ASN A 457 -37.23 -21.23 51.01
N ARG A 458 -38.55 -21.31 50.79
CA ARG A 458 -39.38 -22.36 51.39
C ARG A 458 -38.94 -23.76 50.95
N ALA A 459 -38.55 -23.93 49.69
CA ALA A 459 -38.01 -25.19 49.20
C ALA A 459 -36.71 -25.57 49.92
N GLU A 460 -35.82 -24.61 50.16
CA GLU A 460 -34.58 -24.82 50.91
C GLU A 460 -34.85 -25.16 52.38
N ASP A 461 -35.81 -24.49 53.04
CA ASP A 461 -36.24 -24.81 54.40
C ASP A 461 -36.83 -26.21 54.51
N LEU A 462 -37.67 -26.61 53.55
CA LEU A 462 -38.20 -27.98 53.46
C LEU A 462 -37.07 -29.00 53.28
N ALA A 463 -36.07 -28.70 52.45
CA ALA A 463 -34.95 -29.60 52.21
C ALA A 463 -34.03 -29.78 53.43
N ALA A 464 -34.07 -28.87 54.40
CA ALA A 464 -33.23 -28.91 55.60
C ALA A 464 -33.45 -30.17 56.45
N GLY A 465 -34.65 -30.78 56.38
CA GLY A 465 -34.95 -32.05 57.08
C GLY A 465 -34.14 -33.25 56.56
N GLY A 466 -33.67 -33.21 55.31
CA GLY A 466 -32.76 -34.21 54.73
C GLY A 466 -33.37 -35.60 54.46
N ASP A 467 -34.57 -35.90 54.97
CA ASP A 467 -35.29 -37.13 54.67
C ASP A 467 -35.96 -37.09 53.29
N ILE A 468 -36.36 -38.27 52.78
CA ILE A 468 -36.91 -38.40 51.43
C ILE A 468 -38.20 -37.58 51.26
N ALA A 469 -39.08 -37.54 52.27
CA ALA A 469 -40.34 -36.82 52.16
C ALA A 469 -40.10 -35.31 52.13
N SER A 470 -39.22 -34.81 53.00
CA SER A 470 -38.78 -33.41 53.03
C SER A 470 -38.13 -32.97 51.71
N LEU A 471 -37.23 -33.78 51.15
CA LEU A 471 -36.60 -33.49 49.85
C LEU A 471 -37.60 -33.53 48.69
N GLN A 472 -38.60 -34.42 48.73
CA GLN A 472 -39.67 -34.44 47.72
C GLN A 472 -40.55 -33.20 47.81
N ALA A 473 -40.90 -32.76 49.02
CA ALA A 473 -41.63 -31.52 49.25
C ALA A 473 -40.85 -30.30 48.72
N ALA A 474 -39.54 -30.24 49.01
CA ALA A 474 -38.65 -29.20 48.48
C ALA A 474 -38.61 -29.16 46.95
N ILE A 475 -38.53 -30.32 46.29
CA ILE A 475 -38.57 -30.42 44.82
C ILE A 475 -39.89 -29.87 44.28
N ASN A 476 -41.02 -30.23 44.90
CA ASN A 476 -42.35 -29.75 44.48
C ASN A 476 -42.47 -28.22 44.63
N GLU A 477 -41.96 -27.65 45.73
CA GLU A 477 -41.97 -26.21 45.98
C GLU A 477 -41.08 -25.45 44.99
N ALA A 478 -39.84 -25.90 44.78
CA ALA A 478 -38.93 -25.26 43.81
C ALA A 478 -39.41 -25.41 42.35
N SER A 479 -40.20 -26.46 42.05
CA SER A 479 -40.76 -26.67 40.71
C SER A 479 -41.85 -25.67 40.33
N GLN A 480 -42.38 -24.90 41.30
CA GLN A 480 -43.32 -23.81 41.03
C GLN A 480 -42.68 -22.68 40.21
N ILE A 481 -41.34 -22.56 40.27
CA ILE A 481 -40.59 -21.58 39.48
C ILE A 481 -40.55 -22.06 38.02
N SER A 482 -41.30 -21.36 37.18
CA SER A 482 -41.51 -21.73 35.77
C SER A 482 -40.27 -21.50 34.90
N SER A 483 -40.16 -22.24 33.79
CA SER A 483 -39.10 -22.03 32.80
C SER A 483 -39.16 -20.63 32.20
N GLY A 484 -38.01 -19.96 32.08
CA GLY A 484 -37.90 -18.62 31.53
C GLY A 484 -37.87 -17.49 32.56
N ARG A 485 -38.19 -17.80 33.83
CA ARG A 485 -38.06 -16.87 34.96
C ARG A 485 -36.61 -16.74 35.42
N ALA A 486 -36.27 -15.59 36.00
CA ALA A 486 -34.93 -15.28 36.50
C ALA A 486 -34.31 -16.36 37.41
N LEU A 487 -35.08 -16.98 38.32
CA LEU A 487 -34.56 -17.98 39.28
C LEU A 487 -34.66 -19.44 38.81
N TYR A 488 -35.14 -19.70 37.59
CA TYR A 488 -35.37 -21.06 37.11
C TYR A 488 -34.10 -21.92 37.12
N SER A 489 -32.97 -21.37 36.67
CA SER A 489 -31.70 -22.12 36.63
C SER A 489 -31.23 -22.50 38.04
N GLU A 490 -31.38 -21.59 39.00
CA GLU A 490 -31.04 -21.84 40.41
C GLU A 490 -31.95 -22.94 40.98
N ALA A 491 -33.26 -22.83 40.78
CA ALA A 491 -34.25 -23.83 41.20
C ALA A 491 -33.96 -25.22 40.61
N ARG A 492 -33.63 -25.32 39.32
CA ARG A 492 -33.31 -26.61 38.67
C ARG A 492 -32.02 -27.23 39.21
N SER A 493 -31.04 -26.42 39.60
CA SER A 493 -29.82 -26.90 40.25
C SER A 493 -30.12 -27.52 41.62
N ARG A 494 -30.95 -26.85 42.43
CA ARG A 494 -31.43 -27.35 43.73
C ARG A 494 -32.20 -28.66 43.57
N ILE A 495 -33.19 -28.69 42.67
CA ILE A 495 -33.97 -29.90 42.36
C ILE A 495 -33.07 -31.08 41.99
N ARG A 496 -32.07 -30.86 41.13
CA ARG A 496 -31.11 -31.91 40.75
C ARG A 496 -30.34 -32.45 41.95
N THR A 497 -29.90 -31.55 42.83
CA THR A 497 -29.16 -31.90 44.04
C THR A 497 -30.01 -32.77 44.97
N TRP A 498 -31.23 -32.33 45.27
CA TRP A 498 -32.15 -33.07 46.14
C TRP A 498 -32.56 -34.42 45.52
N THR A 499 -32.79 -34.45 44.20
CA THR A 499 -33.09 -35.70 43.48
C THR A 499 -31.94 -36.70 43.61
N ASN A 500 -30.69 -36.24 43.47
CA ASN A 500 -29.52 -37.11 43.63
C ASN A 500 -29.42 -37.65 45.06
N THR A 501 -29.68 -36.82 46.08
CA THR A 501 -29.67 -37.25 47.48
C THR A 501 -30.74 -38.32 47.73
N ILE A 502 -31.98 -38.11 47.26
CA ILE A 502 -33.05 -39.12 47.36
C ILE A 502 -32.61 -40.44 46.73
N GLN A 503 -32.09 -40.39 45.50
CA GLN A 503 -31.69 -41.58 44.77
C GLN A 503 -30.55 -42.32 45.49
N ARG A 504 -29.55 -41.60 46.03
CA ARG A 504 -28.48 -42.21 46.82
C ARG A 504 -29.04 -42.89 48.07
N THR A 505 -29.88 -42.20 48.84
CA THR A 505 -30.48 -42.77 50.06
C THR A 505 -31.29 -44.04 49.78
N GLN A 506 -32.01 -44.08 48.66
CA GLN A 506 -32.80 -45.25 48.23
C GLN A 506 -31.94 -46.42 47.74
N ASP A 507 -30.89 -46.12 46.97
CA ASP A 507 -30.11 -47.15 46.27
C ASP A 507 -28.94 -47.68 47.13
N GLN A 508 -28.50 -46.92 48.13
CA GLN A 508 -27.34 -47.27 48.97
C GLN A 508 -27.49 -48.63 49.66
N PRO A 509 -28.65 -48.99 50.27
CA PRO A 509 -28.81 -50.30 50.88
C PRO A 509 -28.69 -51.45 49.89
N ILE A 510 -29.15 -51.27 48.64
CA ILE A 510 -29.05 -52.28 47.57
C ILE A 510 -27.59 -52.49 47.20
N LEU A 511 -26.83 -51.41 47.05
CA LEU A 511 -25.41 -51.48 46.71
C LEU A 511 -24.60 -52.11 47.85
N ASP A 512 -24.94 -51.80 49.10
CA ASP A 512 -24.28 -52.36 50.27
C ASP A 512 -24.59 -53.85 50.46
N GLU A 513 -25.84 -54.27 50.22
CA GLU A 513 -26.22 -55.69 50.15
C GLU A 513 -25.43 -56.43 49.07
N ALA A 514 -25.34 -55.85 47.87
CA ALA A 514 -24.56 -56.42 46.76
C ALA A 514 -23.08 -56.58 47.14
N ARG A 515 -22.49 -55.57 47.78
CA ARG A 515 -21.09 -55.62 48.28
C ARG A 515 -20.91 -56.67 49.37
N PHE A 516 -21.88 -56.82 50.27
CA PHE A 516 -21.86 -57.84 51.31
C PHE A 516 -21.89 -59.26 50.71
N LEU A 517 -22.79 -59.51 49.75
CA LEU A 517 -22.86 -60.78 49.01
C LEU A 517 -21.53 -61.10 48.31
N ALA A 518 -20.89 -60.10 47.69
CA ALA A 518 -19.61 -60.27 47.02
C ALA A 518 -18.48 -60.64 48.00
N ARG A 519 -18.42 -59.96 49.15
CA ARG A 519 -17.42 -60.24 50.21
C ARG A 519 -17.57 -61.65 50.77
N ASN A 520 -18.80 -62.17 50.85
CA ASN A 520 -19.08 -63.54 51.26
C ASN A 520 -18.87 -64.58 50.13
N GLY A 521 -18.33 -64.16 48.98
CA GLY A 521 -17.95 -65.04 47.87
C GLY A 521 -19.05 -65.32 46.85
N ASN A 522 -20.29 -64.85 47.09
CA ASN A 522 -21.43 -65.02 46.17
C ASN A 522 -21.49 -63.89 45.14
N LEU A 523 -20.53 -63.92 44.21
CA LEU A 523 -20.41 -62.93 43.13
C LEU A 523 -21.62 -62.90 42.18
N PRO A 524 -22.23 -64.03 41.77
CA PRO A 524 -23.42 -64.00 40.92
C PRO A 524 -24.61 -63.27 41.57
N ALA A 525 -24.88 -63.53 42.86
CA ALA A 525 -25.95 -62.83 43.57
C ALA A 525 -25.62 -61.34 43.78
N ALA A 526 -24.36 -61.01 44.07
CA ALA A 526 -23.91 -59.63 44.17
C ALA A 526 -24.18 -58.82 42.89
N ILE A 527 -23.84 -59.40 41.73
CA ILE A 527 -24.10 -58.78 40.42
C ILE A 527 -25.61 -58.58 40.22
N ALA A 528 -26.42 -59.60 40.48
CA ALA A 528 -27.87 -59.51 40.33
C ALA A 528 -28.50 -58.44 41.25
N THR A 529 -28.00 -58.30 42.48
CA THR A 529 -28.47 -57.28 43.42
C THR A 529 -28.05 -55.87 42.98
N ALA A 530 -26.79 -55.66 42.58
CA ALA A 530 -26.33 -54.34 42.10
C ALA A 530 -27.02 -53.90 40.81
N GLN A 531 -27.39 -54.84 39.93
CA GLN A 531 -28.14 -54.57 38.70
C GLN A 531 -29.59 -54.10 38.94
N ARG A 532 -30.11 -54.20 40.18
CA ARG A 532 -31.41 -53.60 40.55
C ARG A 532 -31.36 -52.07 40.58
N ILE A 533 -30.17 -51.47 40.68
CA ILE A 533 -29.99 -50.02 40.62
C ILE A 533 -30.10 -49.59 39.15
N ALA A 534 -31.18 -48.87 38.83
CA ALA A 534 -31.46 -48.45 37.46
C ALA A 534 -30.40 -47.48 36.91
N LEU A 535 -30.17 -47.57 35.59
CA LEU A 535 -29.25 -46.68 34.87
C LEU A 535 -29.72 -45.21 34.95
N GLY A 536 -28.79 -44.29 35.11
CA GLY A 536 -29.07 -42.85 35.19
C GLY A 536 -29.43 -42.35 36.59
N ARG A 537 -29.50 -43.25 37.59
CA ARG A 537 -29.62 -42.88 39.00
C ARG A 537 -28.26 -42.53 39.59
N ALA A 538 -28.28 -41.82 40.72
CA ALA A 538 -27.07 -41.28 41.35
C ALA A 538 -25.98 -42.32 41.69
N LEU A 539 -26.35 -43.57 42.00
CA LEU A 539 -25.40 -44.66 42.29
C LEU A 539 -25.12 -45.61 41.10
N SER A 540 -25.72 -45.39 39.93
CA SER A 540 -25.63 -46.36 38.83
C SER A 540 -24.19 -46.58 38.34
N GLY A 541 -23.37 -45.51 38.32
CA GLY A 541 -21.95 -45.61 37.96
C GLY A 541 -21.14 -46.46 38.94
N GLU A 542 -21.38 -46.29 40.24
CA GLU A 542 -20.72 -47.05 41.31
C GLU A 542 -21.15 -48.51 41.30
N ALA A 543 -22.44 -48.77 41.07
CA ALA A 543 -23.01 -50.11 40.91
C ALA A 543 -22.40 -50.84 39.69
N GLN A 544 -22.32 -50.16 38.53
CA GLN A 544 -21.76 -50.76 37.31
C GLN A 544 -20.27 -51.07 37.46
N ALA A 545 -19.51 -50.19 38.12
CA ALA A 545 -18.11 -50.43 38.42
C ALA A 545 -17.92 -51.70 39.28
N ALA A 546 -18.76 -51.87 40.30
CA ALA A 546 -18.74 -53.06 41.15
C ALA A 546 -19.11 -54.34 40.37
N VAL A 547 -20.14 -54.28 39.51
CA VAL A 547 -20.54 -55.39 38.63
C VAL A 547 -19.39 -55.81 37.71
N ASN A 548 -18.71 -54.85 37.09
CA ASN A 548 -17.60 -55.12 36.19
C ASN A 548 -16.44 -55.82 36.91
N ASP A 549 -16.12 -55.38 38.14
CA ASP A 549 -15.09 -56.01 38.97
C ASP A 549 -15.46 -57.47 39.30
N TRP A 550 -16.68 -57.71 39.80
CA TRP A 550 -17.13 -59.05 40.17
C TRP A 550 -17.20 -60.00 38.97
N GLN A 551 -17.63 -59.51 37.79
CA GLN A 551 -17.59 -60.29 36.56
C GLN A 551 -16.15 -60.64 36.15
N GLY A 552 -15.18 -59.75 36.39
CA GLY A 552 -13.76 -60.03 36.22
C GLY A 552 -13.26 -61.12 37.16
N GLN A 553 -13.66 -61.06 38.43
CA GLN A 553 -13.32 -62.09 39.43
C GLN A 553 -13.90 -63.47 39.08
N ILE A 554 -15.14 -63.55 38.60
CA ILE A 554 -15.75 -64.81 38.13
C ILE A 554 -14.93 -65.40 36.97
N ARG A 555 -14.61 -64.58 35.95
CA ARG A 555 -13.79 -65.00 34.80
C ARG A 555 -12.41 -65.48 35.24
N ALA A 556 -11.79 -64.79 36.20
CA ALA A 556 -10.52 -65.20 36.78
C ALA A 556 -10.60 -66.59 37.45
N ARG A 557 -11.64 -66.85 38.26
CA ARG A 557 -11.88 -68.16 38.89
C ARG A 557 -12.07 -69.27 37.86
N GLN A 558 -12.86 -69.00 36.82
CA GLN A 558 -13.10 -69.96 35.73
C GLN A 558 -11.81 -70.29 34.96
N ASN A 559 -11.06 -69.27 34.53
CA ASN A 559 -9.78 -69.44 33.85
C ASN A 559 -8.79 -70.26 34.69
N TRP A 560 -8.74 -70.02 36.01
CA TRP A 560 -7.87 -70.75 36.91
C TRP A 560 -8.28 -72.22 37.08
N GLN A 561 -9.58 -72.49 37.26
CA GLN A 561 -10.10 -73.86 37.35
C GLN A 561 -9.84 -74.64 36.05
N GLU A 562 -10.08 -74.01 34.90
CA GLU A 562 -9.83 -74.63 33.59
C GLU A 562 -8.34 -74.88 33.36
N ALA A 563 -7.48 -73.92 33.74
CA ALA A 563 -6.03 -74.09 33.70
C ALA A 563 -5.58 -75.32 34.51
N ARG A 564 -6.05 -75.45 35.75
CA ARG A 564 -5.75 -76.61 36.61
C ARG A 564 -6.21 -77.93 35.99
N ARG A 565 -7.45 -77.99 35.49
CA ARG A 565 -7.99 -79.21 34.85
C ARG A 565 -7.19 -79.59 33.61
N THR A 566 -6.79 -78.61 32.81
CA THR A 566 -6.00 -78.82 31.60
C THR A 566 -4.61 -79.35 31.96
N ALA A 567 -3.96 -78.80 33.00
CA ALA A 567 -2.63 -79.23 33.43
C ALA A 567 -2.58 -80.70 33.87
N LEU A 568 -3.68 -81.26 34.39
CA LEU A 568 -3.75 -82.67 34.83
C LEU A 568 -3.49 -83.69 33.71
N GLN A 569 -3.64 -83.31 32.45
CA GLN A 569 -3.35 -84.20 31.31
C GLN A 569 -1.85 -84.50 31.19
N GLY A 570 -0.98 -83.64 31.75
CA GLY A 570 0.46 -83.87 31.82
C GLY A 570 1.22 -83.84 30.49
N THR A 571 0.55 -83.61 29.36
CA THR A 571 1.19 -83.50 28.05
C THR A 571 1.78 -82.11 27.83
N PRO A 572 2.82 -81.97 26.98
CA PRO A 572 3.37 -80.67 26.60
C PRO A 572 2.32 -79.66 26.11
N GLU A 573 1.38 -80.12 25.27
CA GLU A 573 0.27 -79.32 24.73
C GLU A 573 -0.62 -78.77 25.84
N ALA A 574 -1.02 -79.67 26.75
CA ALA A 574 -1.95 -79.34 27.81
C ALA A 574 -1.32 -78.43 28.86
N LEU A 575 -0.05 -78.64 29.22
CA LEU A 575 0.67 -77.75 30.12
C LEU A 575 0.87 -76.35 29.50
N ALA A 576 1.21 -76.27 28.21
CA ALA A 576 1.31 -74.99 27.50
C ALA A 576 -0.05 -74.24 27.45
N GLN A 577 -1.14 -74.97 27.26
CA GLN A 577 -2.50 -74.41 27.29
C GLN A 577 -2.91 -73.98 28.70
N ALA A 578 -2.58 -74.77 29.73
CA ALA A 578 -2.84 -74.45 31.13
C ALA A 578 -2.14 -73.15 31.54
N ILE A 579 -0.87 -72.97 31.17
CA ILE A 579 -0.13 -71.73 31.43
C ILE A 579 -0.79 -70.53 30.73
N ARG A 580 -1.22 -70.69 29.47
CA ARG A 580 -1.93 -69.63 28.74
C ARG A 580 -3.25 -69.24 29.41
N LEU A 581 -4.04 -70.21 29.87
CA LEU A 581 -5.29 -69.96 30.61
C LEU A 581 -5.03 -69.29 31.97
N ALA A 582 -4.01 -69.76 32.70
CA ALA A 582 -3.59 -69.18 33.97
C ALA A 582 -3.10 -67.73 33.81
N ASN A 583 -2.43 -67.41 32.70
CA ASN A 583 -2.02 -66.03 32.38
C ASN A 583 -3.19 -65.08 32.10
N ARG A 584 -4.40 -65.57 31.80
CA ARG A 584 -5.61 -64.74 31.65
C ARG A 584 -6.20 -64.28 32.99
N VAL A 585 -5.72 -64.80 34.12
CA VAL A 585 -6.10 -64.31 35.45
C VAL A 585 -5.46 -62.92 35.65
N PRO A 586 -6.20 -61.85 35.97
CA PRO A 586 -5.59 -60.52 36.16
C PRO A 586 -4.47 -60.53 37.20
N GLN A 587 -3.42 -59.70 37.02
CA GLN A 587 -2.30 -59.63 37.96
C GLN A 587 -2.71 -59.10 39.34
N THR A 588 -3.79 -58.32 39.41
CA THR A 588 -4.39 -57.81 40.65
C THR A 588 -5.29 -58.83 41.33
N SER A 589 -5.54 -59.99 40.73
CA SER A 589 -6.41 -61.02 41.31
C SER A 589 -5.72 -61.68 42.51
N PRO A 590 -6.42 -61.89 43.64
CA PRO A 590 -5.86 -62.63 44.78
C PRO A 590 -5.47 -64.08 44.42
N LEU A 591 -6.05 -64.64 43.35
CA LEU A 591 -5.69 -65.97 42.83
C LEU A 591 -4.24 -66.04 42.33
N ARG A 592 -3.57 -64.90 42.13
CA ARG A 592 -2.18 -64.87 41.67
C ARG A 592 -1.21 -65.53 42.64
N ALA A 593 -1.54 -65.58 43.92
CA ALA A 593 -0.77 -66.33 44.92
C ALA A 593 -0.69 -67.84 44.59
N ASP A 594 -1.74 -68.42 44.03
CA ASP A 594 -1.78 -69.84 43.63
C ASP A 594 -1.37 -70.04 42.16
N VAL A 595 -1.76 -69.11 41.30
CA VAL A 595 -1.54 -69.17 39.84
C VAL A 595 -0.06 -69.09 39.50
N ASN A 596 0.69 -68.18 40.13
CA ASN A 596 2.09 -67.95 39.77
C ASN A 596 2.99 -69.16 40.08
N PRO A 597 2.93 -69.78 41.27
CA PRO A 597 3.67 -71.02 41.54
C PRO A 597 3.31 -72.16 40.59
N ALA A 598 2.03 -72.29 40.22
CA ALA A 598 1.60 -73.34 39.30
C ALA A 598 2.13 -73.13 37.88
N ILE A 599 2.15 -71.89 37.39
CA ILE A 599 2.78 -71.55 36.10
C ILE A 599 4.25 -71.94 36.10
N ALA A 600 4.98 -71.60 37.17
CA ALA A 600 6.38 -71.97 37.33
C ALA A 600 6.57 -73.49 37.28
N GLN A 601 5.80 -74.23 38.09
CA GLN A 601 5.86 -75.69 38.13
C GLN A 601 5.53 -76.34 36.78
N TRP A 602 4.45 -75.92 36.11
CA TRP A 602 4.06 -76.48 34.81
C TRP A 602 5.09 -76.17 33.73
N SER A 603 5.68 -74.98 33.73
CA SER A 603 6.74 -74.64 32.79
C SER A 603 7.98 -75.51 33.00
N GLN A 604 8.34 -75.77 34.26
CA GLN A 604 9.46 -76.64 34.59
C GLN A 604 9.18 -78.11 34.22
N GLN A 605 7.96 -78.59 34.46
CA GLN A 605 7.54 -79.93 34.06
C GLN A 605 7.61 -80.11 32.55
N MET A 606 7.17 -79.13 31.76
CA MET A 606 7.32 -79.14 30.31
C MET A 606 8.78 -79.20 29.88
N PHE A 607 9.66 -78.44 30.55
CA PHE A 607 11.09 -78.48 30.23
C PHE A 607 11.71 -79.84 30.53
N ASN A 608 11.36 -80.47 31.65
CA ASN A 608 11.81 -81.81 31.97
C ASN A 608 11.31 -82.85 30.96
N LEU A 609 10.06 -82.74 30.48
CA LEU A 609 9.53 -83.58 29.40
C LEU A 609 10.32 -83.39 28.10
N ALA A 610 10.68 -82.15 27.78
CA ALA A 610 11.53 -81.84 26.62
C ALA A 610 12.90 -82.52 26.74
N LEU A 611 13.55 -82.39 27.90
CA LEU A 611 14.84 -83.00 28.18
C LEU A 611 14.78 -84.52 28.04
N ASN A 612 13.78 -85.17 28.64
CA ASN A 612 13.59 -86.61 28.55
C ASN A 612 13.35 -87.10 27.12
N ARG A 613 12.51 -86.39 26.33
CA ARG A 613 12.30 -86.72 24.91
C ARG A 613 13.57 -86.52 24.11
N GLY A 614 14.31 -85.44 24.38
CA GLY A 614 15.56 -85.10 23.72
C GLY A 614 16.71 -86.10 23.94
N GLN A 615 16.62 -86.99 24.91
CA GLN A 615 17.64 -88.05 25.11
C GLN A 615 17.67 -89.07 23.96
N TYR A 616 16.54 -89.27 23.29
CA TYR A 616 16.39 -90.29 22.23
C TYR A 616 15.75 -89.76 20.95
N ASP A 617 15.12 -88.57 20.99
CA ASP A 617 14.56 -87.84 19.85
C ASP A 617 14.79 -86.34 20.05
N ILE A 618 15.95 -85.86 19.60
CA ILE A 618 16.35 -84.45 19.74
C ILE A 618 15.36 -83.50 19.03
N PRO A 619 14.93 -83.73 17.77
CA PRO A 619 13.90 -82.91 17.14
C PRO A 619 12.58 -82.85 17.94
N GLY A 620 12.13 -83.99 18.49
CA GLY A 620 10.96 -84.04 19.37
C GLY A 620 11.15 -83.27 20.68
N GLY A 621 12.34 -83.35 21.30
CA GLY A 621 12.70 -82.55 22.48
C GLY A 621 12.68 -81.05 22.21
N ILE A 622 13.24 -80.61 21.08
CA ILE A 622 13.18 -79.20 20.63
C ILE A 622 11.71 -78.76 20.44
N ALA A 623 10.88 -79.60 19.82
CA ALA A 623 9.47 -79.28 19.58
C ALA A 623 8.68 -79.06 20.88
N ILE A 624 8.99 -79.82 21.94
CA ILE A 624 8.41 -79.64 23.28
C ILE A 624 8.95 -78.37 23.94
N ALA A 625 10.28 -78.16 23.92
CA ALA A 625 10.91 -76.99 24.53
C ALA A 625 10.43 -75.67 23.91
N ARG A 626 10.21 -75.62 22.58
CA ARG A 626 9.67 -74.44 21.87
C ARG A 626 8.25 -74.06 22.28
N ARG A 627 7.49 -74.98 22.88
CA ARG A 627 6.11 -74.74 23.35
C ARG A 627 6.05 -74.09 24.73
N ILE A 628 7.17 -74.02 25.46
CA ILE A 628 7.23 -73.37 26.78
C ILE A 628 6.97 -71.87 26.59
N PRO A 629 5.94 -71.29 27.23
CA PRO A 629 5.58 -69.90 26.98
C PRO A 629 6.64 -68.90 27.48
N PRO A 630 6.85 -67.77 26.75
CA PRO A 630 7.72 -66.70 27.22
C PRO A 630 7.18 -66.08 28.52
N GLY A 631 8.09 -65.64 29.39
CA GLY A 631 7.74 -65.07 30.70
C GLY A 631 7.50 -66.11 31.81
N THR A 632 7.81 -67.38 31.55
CA THR A 632 7.86 -68.44 32.57
C THR A 632 9.30 -68.73 33.00
N ASP A 633 9.49 -69.28 34.21
CA ASP A 633 10.81 -69.55 34.78
C ASP A 633 11.65 -70.51 33.93
N ALA A 634 11.03 -71.56 33.36
CA ALA A 634 11.73 -72.56 32.55
C ALA A 634 12.04 -72.10 31.11
N TYR A 635 11.50 -70.96 30.66
CA TYR A 635 11.64 -70.51 29.27
C TYR A 635 13.10 -70.29 28.86
N ARG A 636 13.88 -69.61 29.72
CA ARG A 636 15.28 -69.30 29.41
C ARG A 636 16.13 -70.57 29.30
N ALA A 637 15.95 -71.50 30.24
CA ALA A 637 16.63 -72.79 30.22
C ALA A 637 16.25 -73.61 28.96
N ALA A 638 14.97 -73.57 28.57
CA ALA A 638 14.49 -74.19 27.34
C ALA A 638 15.17 -73.64 26.08
N GLN A 639 15.29 -72.32 25.94
CA GLN A 639 15.95 -71.71 24.78
C GLN A 639 17.44 -72.06 24.67
N GLN A 640 18.14 -72.09 25.81
CA GLN A 640 19.54 -72.51 25.85
C GLN A 640 19.70 -73.97 25.40
N GLN A 641 18.82 -74.85 25.89
CA GLN A 641 18.83 -76.26 25.51
C GLN A 641 18.50 -76.49 24.03
N ILE A 642 17.50 -75.77 23.49
CA ILE A 642 17.17 -75.79 22.06
C ILE A 642 18.41 -75.43 21.23
N THR A 643 19.11 -74.37 21.61
CA THR A 643 20.33 -73.93 20.92
C THR A 643 21.42 -75.01 20.96
N ALA A 644 21.62 -75.66 22.10
CA ALA A 644 22.59 -76.74 22.24
C ALA A 644 22.25 -77.95 21.35
N TRP A 645 20.98 -78.33 21.31
CA TRP A 645 20.49 -79.42 20.46
C TRP A 645 20.58 -79.11 18.97
N GLU A 646 20.28 -77.87 18.55
CA GLU A 646 20.43 -77.44 17.16
C GLU A 646 21.89 -77.47 16.69
N LYS A 647 22.83 -77.05 17.55
CA LYS A 647 24.27 -77.16 17.29
C LYS A 647 24.74 -78.60 17.17
N PHE A 648 24.19 -79.51 17.98
CA PHE A 648 24.51 -80.94 17.92
C PHE A 648 23.99 -81.60 16.63
N LEU A 649 22.79 -81.23 16.18
CA LEU A 649 22.19 -81.74 14.95
C LEU A 649 22.85 -81.20 13.67
N ASN A 650 23.54 -80.06 13.77
CA ASN A 650 24.23 -79.42 12.66
C ASN A 650 25.64 -78.94 13.08
N PRO A 651 26.60 -79.87 13.29
CA PRO A 651 27.96 -79.50 13.68
C PRO A 651 28.66 -78.76 12.53
N GLU A 652 29.35 -77.66 12.85
CA GLU A 652 30.07 -76.86 11.85
C GLU A 652 31.14 -77.70 11.12
N PRO A 653 31.27 -77.62 9.78
CA PRO A 653 32.24 -78.40 9.01
C PRO A 653 33.69 -78.04 9.37
N VAL A 654 34.50 -79.06 9.66
CA VAL A 654 35.94 -78.94 9.96
C VAL A 654 36.68 -78.33 8.77
N VAL A 655 37.31 -77.17 8.97
CA VAL A 655 38.16 -76.50 7.97
C VAL A 655 39.60 -77.03 8.10
N VAL A 656 40.12 -77.71 7.08
CA VAL A 656 41.57 -77.96 6.87
C VAL A 656 41.88 -77.79 5.39
N PRO A 657 42.51 -76.67 4.97
CA PRO A 657 43.95 -76.69 4.63
C PRO A 657 44.66 -75.34 4.96
N THR A 658 45.96 -75.22 5.22
CA THR A 658 47.13 -75.52 4.36
C THR A 658 48.39 -75.43 5.23
N ILE A 659 49.34 -76.34 5.03
CA ILE A 659 50.63 -76.38 5.73
C ILE A 659 51.64 -75.52 4.96
N LEU A 660 52.17 -74.46 5.59
CA LEU A 660 53.48 -73.90 5.27
C LEU A 660 54.22 -73.65 6.60
N THR A 661 55.29 -74.43 6.77
CA THR A 661 56.41 -74.32 7.72
C THR A 661 57.11 -72.95 7.71
N PRO A 662 58.09 -72.66 8.60
CA PRO A 662 58.46 -73.29 9.88
C PRO A 662 58.76 -72.26 11.01
N THR A 663 59.32 -72.81 12.09
CA THR A 663 60.43 -72.24 12.91
C THR A 663 60.05 -71.47 14.20
N PRO A 664 60.92 -71.53 15.23
CA PRO A 664 60.69 -72.40 16.39
C PRO A 664 61.01 -71.67 17.71
N ALA A 665 61.03 -72.44 18.81
CA ALA A 665 61.62 -72.07 20.10
C ALA A 665 60.91 -70.90 20.82
N SER A 666 60.76 -70.86 22.14
CA SER A 666 61.47 -71.50 23.24
C SER A 666 60.60 -71.29 24.48
N THR A 667 60.47 -72.34 25.29
CA THR A 667 60.80 -72.40 26.74
C THR A 667 61.00 -71.06 27.50
N PRO A 668 60.91 -71.06 28.85
CA PRO A 668 59.91 -71.62 29.77
C PRO A 668 59.60 -70.66 30.95
N GLN A 669 58.70 -71.11 31.84
CA GLN A 669 58.63 -70.82 33.29
C GLN A 669 58.74 -69.37 33.82
N GLN A 670 57.73 -69.04 34.63
CA GLN A 670 57.67 -67.96 35.64
C GLN A 670 57.58 -66.53 35.14
#